data_AF-A0A4Y9Z9L2-F1
#
_entry.id   AF-A0A4Y9Z9L2-F1
#
_cell.length_a   1.000
_cell.length_b   1.000
_cell.length_c   1.000
_cell.angle_alpha   90.00
_cell.angle_beta   90.00
_cell.angle_gamma   90.00
#
_symmetry.space_group_name_H-M   'P 1'
#
loop_
_entity.id
_entity.type
_entity.pdbx_description
1 polymer ?
#
loop_
_entity_poly.entity_id
_entity_poly.type
_entity_poly.pdbx_seq_one_letter_code
_entity_poly.pdbx_strand_id
1 'polypeptide(L)'
;MDPYANYSGGQPHMQNGQEHQHQNQHPHQQSIFTLPDNLPSSSQSQHFNSDFFMPMGPPPVPVENEQAVQLEILRETRRIREIELQIAEAGRQQSEEQRRQREAELAIAHFQSRTSAGSPTHSHSHAHPHPHPQAQMQLQMQMPMQAHPHQSQAQTQALGEWDAGMLADLSLAAQQALTASYPSEYTPVLDAAQAQFINSWFAEAPGAAPSARWSPSTAAEFHTVDPSASSSSHTPPATNSTQDSPGDESLPFADLERGEDIVEAAAASGSGAAAKKRAGKVVEPCDVVCHKCSTLMAKMLLRGTKEELEVPYDTVFTCLTCKPYTPTVPSRKRSMEMEDISSPATCDICQHVKGHGGFVPRRSVIAFTAEIMCLSCSDKYRRCTNCGGTSARGVIGKWRCKELFKGGRKTCSLSHARLGTRDMELVTCDVAADLVGKTELPEMLDHCEHMWREHVLSKLAVPEVLEHQNDLRTFQDIEQRYLKAGFPDKELFGKAPENPNHRRYITFSWAKARTRRDKTKPEWARHSSDSKQPDQWLTYNMRRSTVLFPTSSILVGVWLIEWNIPNRSMVVDTLSPFDSGAFDERGVIHTSEILRRALSDLMQHNSKHPEDKWSPPEHLWAVIMNTSWTTRLRISEGLLRRHFVPLEEYLARHTETRREMFSGSTCELAKVLALRRTKKGCQEPEVLVKFLGQELSLSGMQKFGAEQLKASIRRNR
;
A
#
# COMPACT_ATOMS: atom_id res chain seq x y z
N MET A 1 60.29 -59.30 -24.16
CA MET A 1 59.54 -60.43 -23.60
C MET A 1 58.17 -60.38 -24.24
N ASP A 2 57.78 -61.45 -24.93
CA ASP A 2 56.42 -61.72 -25.43
C ASP A 2 55.54 -62.32 -24.30
N PRO A 3 54.21 -62.55 -24.48
CA PRO A 3 53.35 -62.32 -25.65
C PRO A 3 52.17 -61.34 -25.31
N TYR A 4 50.98 -61.26 -25.93
CA TYR A 4 50.28 -62.03 -26.99
C TYR A 4 49.19 -61.19 -27.71
N ALA A 5 48.75 -61.67 -28.88
CA ALA A 5 47.43 -61.63 -29.53
C ALA A 5 46.42 -60.48 -29.22
N ASN A 6 45.98 -59.66 -30.18
CA ASN A 6 45.23 -59.93 -31.44
C ASN A 6 43.73 -60.25 -31.27
N TYR A 7 42.84 -59.42 -31.83
CA TYR A 7 42.26 -59.67 -33.16
C TYR A 7 41.57 -58.42 -33.74
N SER A 8 41.16 -58.47 -35.03
CA SER A 8 40.93 -57.28 -35.87
C SER A 8 39.62 -57.29 -36.67
N GLY A 9 39.02 -56.11 -36.84
CA GLY A 9 38.29 -55.70 -38.06
C GLY A 9 36.81 -56.08 -38.21
N GLY A 10 36.07 -55.26 -38.97
CA GLY A 10 34.71 -55.59 -39.45
C GLY A 10 33.72 -54.42 -39.51
N GLN A 11 33.73 -53.62 -40.59
CA GLN A 11 32.47 -53.12 -41.17
C GLN A 11 31.97 -54.17 -42.18
N PRO A 12 30.65 -54.36 -42.32
CA PRO A 12 30.01 -53.75 -43.51
C PRO A 12 28.53 -53.34 -43.36
N HIS A 13 28.18 -52.27 -44.09
CA HIS A 13 26.98 -52.04 -44.92
C HIS A 13 25.53 -52.27 -44.42
N MET A 14 24.61 -51.59 -45.11
CA MET A 14 23.17 -51.48 -44.85
C MET A 14 22.36 -52.73 -45.27
N GLN A 15 21.24 -53.03 -44.59
CA GLN A 15 19.88 -53.01 -45.18
C GLN A 15 18.72 -53.30 -44.19
N ASN A 16 17.56 -52.70 -44.48
CA ASN A 16 16.16 -53.08 -44.20
C ASN A 16 15.73 -53.80 -42.90
N GLY A 17 14.84 -53.14 -42.15
CA GLY A 17 13.75 -53.74 -41.36
C GLY A 17 12.65 -52.68 -41.18
N GLN A 18 11.52 -52.74 -41.90
CA GLN A 18 10.29 -53.44 -41.49
C GLN A 18 9.75 -53.01 -40.12
N GLU A 19 8.91 -51.98 -40.12
CA GLU A 19 8.03 -51.65 -39.00
C GLU A 19 6.91 -52.70 -38.88
N HIS A 20 6.86 -53.42 -37.75
CA HIS A 20 5.71 -54.27 -37.43
C HIS A 20 4.69 -53.51 -36.58
N GLN A 21 3.46 -53.43 -37.10
CA GLN A 21 2.33 -52.83 -36.41
C GLN A 21 1.98 -53.61 -35.14
N HIS A 22 1.79 -52.90 -34.02
CA HIS A 22 0.95 -53.37 -32.93
C HIS A 22 -0.21 -52.39 -32.73
N GLN A 23 -1.37 -52.75 -33.29
CA GLN A 23 -2.63 -52.09 -32.94
C GLN A 23 -3.00 -52.45 -31.50
N ASN A 24 -3.49 -51.46 -30.75
CA ASN A 24 -4.18 -51.69 -29.49
C ASN A 24 -5.54 -50.98 -29.58
N GLN A 25 -6.61 -51.76 -29.72
CA GLN A 25 -7.97 -51.23 -29.92
C GLN A 25 -8.75 -51.30 -28.59
N HIS A 26 -9.42 -50.22 -28.22
CA HIS A 26 -10.54 -50.26 -27.28
C HIS A 26 -11.73 -49.48 -27.86
N PRO A 27 -12.98 -49.96 -27.70
CA PRO A 27 -14.08 -49.56 -28.57
C PRO A 27 -14.86 -48.33 -28.08
N HIS A 28 -15.38 -47.56 -29.03
CA HIS A 28 -16.54 -46.69 -28.78
C HIS A 28 -17.78 -47.53 -28.49
N GLN A 29 -18.60 -47.10 -27.53
CA GLN A 29 -20.02 -47.42 -27.50
C GLN A 29 -20.82 -46.20 -27.96
N GLN A 30 -21.64 -46.39 -29.00
CA GLN A 30 -22.82 -45.59 -29.27
C GLN A 30 -24.03 -46.51 -29.08
N SER A 31 -25.07 -46.02 -28.40
CA SER A 31 -26.34 -46.75 -28.25
C SER A 31 -27.48 -45.86 -28.68
N ILE A 32 -28.18 -46.29 -29.72
CA ILE A 32 -29.45 -45.73 -30.17
C ILE A 32 -30.55 -46.49 -29.42
N PHE A 33 -31.54 -45.79 -28.87
CA PHE A 33 -32.83 -46.41 -28.54
C PHE A 33 -34.01 -45.48 -28.85
N THR A 34 -35.12 -46.11 -29.21
CA THR A 34 -36.28 -45.49 -29.86
C THR A 34 -37.40 -45.11 -28.88
N LEU A 35 -38.13 -44.05 -29.22
CA LEU A 35 -39.44 -43.74 -28.63
C LEU A 35 -40.50 -44.77 -29.03
N PRO A 36 -41.46 -45.03 -28.15
CA PRO A 36 -42.81 -45.47 -28.53
C PRO A 36 -43.87 -44.45 -28.08
N ASP A 37 -44.75 -44.04 -29.00
CA ASP A 37 -46.03 -43.43 -28.62
C ASP A 37 -46.95 -44.49 -27.97
N ASN A 38 -47.76 -44.07 -27.00
CA ASN A 38 -49.15 -44.51 -26.84
C ASN A 38 -49.87 -43.70 -25.75
N LEU A 39 -51.05 -43.17 -26.10
CA LEU A 39 -52.06 -42.73 -25.12
C LEU A 39 -52.92 -43.94 -24.72
N PRO A 40 -53.57 -43.89 -23.55
CA PRO A 40 -55.03 -43.72 -23.64
C PRO A 40 -55.60 -42.70 -22.65
N SER A 41 -56.79 -42.22 -22.99
CA SER A 41 -57.62 -41.39 -22.11
C SER A 41 -58.38 -42.24 -21.09
N SER A 42 -58.63 -41.70 -19.89
CA SER A 42 -60.00 -41.51 -19.38
C SER A 42 -60.01 -40.91 -17.97
N SER A 43 -61.16 -40.38 -17.59
CA SER A 43 -61.46 -39.76 -16.30
C SER A 43 -61.54 -40.77 -15.15
N GLN A 44 -61.07 -40.37 -13.96
CA GLN A 44 -61.95 -40.39 -12.79
C GLN A 44 -61.50 -39.40 -11.70
N SER A 45 -62.48 -38.71 -11.12
CA SER A 45 -62.32 -37.82 -9.98
C SER A 45 -62.62 -38.57 -8.68
N GLN A 46 -61.75 -38.48 -7.69
CA GLN A 46 -62.16 -38.62 -6.28
C GLN A 46 -61.21 -37.88 -5.34
N HIS A 47 -61.73 -37.49 -4.18
CA HIS A 47 -61.08 -36.56 -3.26
C HIS A 47 -60.06 -37.27 -2.36
N PHE A 48 -58.95 -36.58 -2.07
CA PHE A 48 -58.28 -36.68 -0.78
C PHE A 48 -57.91 -35.28 -0.29
N ASN A 49 -58.53 -34.85 0.82
CA ASN A 49 -58.05 -33.71 1.60
C ASN A 49 -56.92 -34.19 2.53
N SER A 50 -55.82 -33.44 2.57
CA SER A 50 -54.92 -33.41 3.72
C SER A 50 -54.29 -32.01 3.81
N ASP A 51 -54.54 -31.34 4.93
CA ASP A 51 -54.20 -29.93 5.10
C ASP A 51 -52.69 -29.70 5.22
N PHE A 52 -52.10 -29.05 4.22
CA PHE A 52 -50.69 -28.64 4.26
C PHE A 52 -50.58 -27.16 4.66
N PHE A 53 -50.64 -26.90 5.97
CA PHE A 53 -50.47 -25.56 6.54
C PHE A 53 -49.07 -25.01 6.23
N MET A 54 -48.97 -24.13 5.23
CA MET A 54 -47.77 -23.32 5.06
C MET A 54 -47.74 -22.19 6.10
N PRO A 55 -46.59 -21.95 6.77
CA PRO A 55 -46.45 -20.81 7.66
C PRO A 55 -46.48 -19.52 6.83
N MET A 56 -47.51 -18.70 7.02
CA MET A 56 -47.56 -17.35 6.47
C MET A 56 -46.32 -16.58 6.93
N GLY A 57 -45.52 -16.11 5.98
CA GLY A 57 -44.37 -15.26 6.28
C GLY A 57 -44.80 -13.97 7.01
N PRO A 58 -43.91 -13.35 7.80
CA PRO A 58 -44.22 -12.08 8.45
C PRO A 58 -44.62 -11.03 7.40
N PRO A 59 -45.61 -10.16 7.70
CA PRO A 59 -46.05 -9.14 6.76
C PRO A 59 -44.90 -8.19 6.40
N PRO A 60 -44.88 -7.62 5.18
CA PRO A 60 -43.84 -6.71 4.75
C PRO A 60 -43.78 -5.49 5.68
N VAL A 61 -42.57 -5.18 6.17
CA VAL A 61 -42.33 -4.01 7.03
C VAL A 61 -42.59 -2.74 6.21
N PRO A 62 -43.33 -1.74 6.73
CA PRO A 62 -43.65 -0.53 5.98
C PRO A 62 -42.39 0.28 5.64
N VAL A 63 -42.25 0.62 4.36
CA VAL A 63 -41.07 1.27 3.74
C VAL A 63 -40.84 2.71 4.24
N GLU A 64 -41.85 3.33 4.85
CA GLU A 64 -41.83 4.72 5.33
C GLU A 64 -40.70 5.02 6.34
N ASN A 65 -40.16 4.00 7.02
CA ASN A 65 -39.12 4.18 8.03
C ASN A 65 -37.71 4.45 7.42
N GLU A 66 -37.41 4.01 6.18
CA GLU A 66 -36.07 4.19 5.60
C GLU A 66 -35.75 5.67 5.36
N GLN A 67 -36.72 6.47 4.92
CA GLN A 67 -36.53 7.92 4.69
C GLN A 67 -36.30 8.68 6.01
N ALA A 68 -36.95 8.27 7.10
CA ALA A 68 -36.73 8.83 8.42
C ALA A 68 -35.28 8.56 8.90
N VAL A 69 -34.81 7.32 8.76
CA VAL A 69 -33.43 6.93 9.11
C VAL A 69 -32.40 7.67 8.25
N GLN A 70 -32.62 7.81 6.93
CA GLN A 70 -31.75 8.60 6.06
C GLN A 70 -31.68 10.08 6.47
N LEU A 71 -32.82 10.70 6.82
CA LEU A 71 -32.87 12.08 7.30
C LEU A 71 -32.13 12.26 8.64
N GLU A 72 -32.21 11.27 9.54
CA GLU A 72 -31.49 11.30 10.82
C GLU A 72 -29.97 11.13 10.64
N ILE A 73 -29.54 10.23 9.75
CA ILE A 73 -28.12 10.07 9.37
C ILE A 73 -27.57 11.38 8.78
N LEU A 74 -28.31 12.05 7.90
CA LEU A 74 -27.90 13.34 7.31
C LEU A 74 -27.79 14.45 8.37
N ARG A 75 -28.68 14.48 9.37
CA ARG A 75 -28.63 15.42 10.50
C ARG A 75 -27.39 15.19 11.36
N GLU A 76 -27.13 13.96 11.78
CA GLU A 76 -25.99 13.68 12.66
C GLU A 76 -24.64 13.78 11.91
N THR A 77 -24.61 13.47 10.60
CA THR A 77 -23.44 13.72 9.74
C THR A 77 -23.11 15.22 9.65
N ARG A 78 -24.14 16.09 9.55
CA ARG A 78 -23.95 17.55 9.61
C ARG A 78 -23.41 18.00 10.97
N ARG A 79 -23.95 17.46 12.06
CA ARG A 79 -23.55 17.77 13.44
C ARG A 79 -22.11 17.36 13.74
N ILE A 80 -21.68 16.19 13.27
CA ILE A 80 -20.29 15.72 13.40
C ILE A 80 -19.34 16.70 12.70
N ARG A 81 -19.63 17.10 11.45
CA ARG A 81 -18.82 18.08 10.72
C ARG A 81 -18.75 19.45 11.41
N GLU A 82 -19.84 19.89 12.03
CA GLU A 82 -19.88 21.14 12.80
C GLU A 82 -18.99 21.08 14.05
N ILE A 83 -18.94 19.94 14.72
CA ILE A 83 -18.01 19.67 15.84
C ILE A 83 -16.55 19.59 15.34
N GLU A 84 -16.29 18.95 14.19
CA GLU A 84 -14.96 18.88 13.58
C GLU A 84 -14.42 20.28 13.21
N LEU A 85 -15.27 21.15 12.67
CA LEU A 85 -14.94 22.54 12.37
C LEU A 85 -14.61 23.34 13.64
N GLN A 86 -15.40 23.18 14.72
CA GLN A 86 -15.13 23.81 16.01
C GLN A 86 -13.80 23.34 16.62
N ILE A 87 -13.48 22.04 16.53
CA ILE A 87 -12.19 21.49 16.97
C ILE A 87 -11.02 22.06 16.14
N ALA A 88 -11.18 22.15 14.82
CA ALA A 88 -10.16 22.74 13.93
C ALA A 88 -9.96 24.24 14.20
N GLU A 89 -11.02 24.97 14.52
CA GLU A 89 -10.92 26.39 14.89
C GLU A 89 -10.26 26.60 16.25
N ALA A 90 -10.64 25.84 17.28
CA ALA A 90 -9.98 25.87 18.58
C ALA A 90 -8.49 25.53 18.46
N GLY A 91 -8.12 24.57 17.61
CA GLY A 91 -6.72 24.24 17.30
C GLY A 91 -5.95 25.40 16.63
N ARG A 92 -6.60 26.18 15.75
CA ARG A 92 -6.00 27.40 15.18
C ARG A 92 -5.79 28.48 16.25
N GLN A 93 -6.80 28.74 17.08
CA GLN A 93 -6.72 29.72 18.17
C GLN A 93 -5.60 29.36 19.17
N GLN A 94 -5.51 28.09 19.60
CA GLN A 94 -4.46 27.61 20.50
C GLN A 94 -3.06 27.74 19.87
N SER A 95 -2.92 27.46 18.57
CA SER A 95 -1.65 27.62 17.84
C SER A 95 -1.22 29.08 17.73
N GLU A 96 -2.17 30.00 17.51
CA GLU A 96 -1.90 31.44 17.49
C GLU A 96 -1.52 31.95 18.89
N GLU A 97 -2.22 31.52 19.95
CA GLU A 97 -1.87 31.87 21.33
C GLU A 97 -0.46 31.37 21.70
N GLN A 98 -0.11 30.13 21.35
CA GLN A 98 1.27 29.64 21.49
C GLN A 98 2.29 30.42 20.65
N ARG A 99 1.88 31.07 19.55
CA ARG A 99 2.75 31.98 18.78
C ARG A 99 2.96 33.29 19.55
N ARG A 100 1.87 33.92 20.03
CA ARG A 100 1.90 35.15 20.84
C ARG A 100 2.68 34.96 22.16
N GLN A 101 2.57 33.81 22.81
CA GLN A 101 3.36 33.47 24.00
C GLN A 101 4.86 33.45 23.70
N ARG A 102 5.30 32.77 22.64
CA ARG A 102 6.72 32.76 22.22
C ARG A 102 7.23 34.13 21.74
N GLU A 103 6.39 34.91 21.08
CA GLU A 103 6.70 36.31 20.73
C GLU A 103 6.92 37.18 21.99
N ALA A 104 6.10 36.98 23.04
CA ALA A 104 6.27 37.66 24.33
C ALA A 104 7.51 37.18 25.11
N GLU A 105 7.80 35.87 25.14
CA GLU A 105 9.02 35.32 25.74
C GLU A 105 10.30 35.90 25.09
N LEU A 106 10.33 35.99 23.75
CA LEU A 106 11.43 36.59 23.02
C LEU A 106 11.57 38.10 23.31
N ALA A 107 10.46 38.83 23.46
CA ALA A 107 10.48 40.24 23.86
C ALA A 107 11.05 40.43 25.27
N ILE A 108 10.69 39.57 26.23
CA ILE A 108 11.22 39.58 27.60
C ILE A 108 12.72 39.25 27.58
N ALA A 109 13.15 38.25 26.82
CA ALA A 109 14.56 37.90 26.67
C ALA A 109 15.39 39.06 26.11
N HIS A 110 14.90 39.72 25.05
CA HIS A 110 15.56 40.91 24.48
C HIS A 110 15.66 42.07 25.47
N PHE A 111 14.66 42.26 26.35
CA PHE A 111 14.71 43.27 27.40
C PHE A 111 15.79 42.93 28.45
N GLN A 112 15.85 41.68 28.90
CA GLN A 112 16.88 41.21 29.84
C GLN A 112 18.31 41.29 29.27
N SER A 113 18.50 41.00 27.98
CA SER A 113 19.80 41.18 27.31
C SER A 113 20.23 42.65 27.22
N ARG A 114 19.29 43.59 27.14
CA ARG A 114 19.60 45.03 27.14
C ARG A 114 19.92 45.58 28.52
N THR A 115 19.24 45.14 29.57
CA THR A 115 19.51 45.62 30.94
C THR A 115 20.81 45.05 31.52
N SER A 116 21.19 43.83 31.15
CA SER A 116 22.44 43.19 31.62
C SER A 116 23.72 43.73 30.96
N ALA A 117 23.63 44.44 29.83
CA ALA A 117 24.77 45.10 29.19
C ALA A 117 25.15 46.47 29.79
N GLY A 118 24.43 46.94 30.83
CA GLY A 118 24.48 48.33 31.32
C GLY A 118 25.43 48.63 32.49
N SER A 119 26.36 47.73 32.85
CA SER A 119 27.27 47.93 33.99
C SER A 119 28.68 48.35 33.55
N PRO A 120 29.12 49.61 33.75
CA PRO A 120 30.47 50.04 33.44
C PRO A 120 31.49 49.42 34.42
N THR A 121 32.62 48.94 33.89
CA THR A 121 33.68 48.30 34.67
C THR A 121 34.48 49.31 35.48
N HIS A 122 34.17 49.45 36.77
CA HIS A 122 35.02 50.19 37.71
C HIS A 122 36.00 49.25 38.42
N SER A 123 37.29 49.53 38.28
CA SER A 123 38.37 48.84 39.00
C SER A 123 38.61 49.46 40.38
N HIS A 124 38.75 48.62 41.43
CA HIS A 124 39.72 48.78 42.53
C HIS A 124 39.72 47.56 43.48
N SER A 125 40.49 47.61 44.57
CA SER A 125 41.05 46.45 45.29
C SER A 125 40.83 46.45 46.81
N HIS A 126 41.04 45.26 47.42
CA HIS A 126 41.21 44.94 48.86
C HIS A 126 40.00 44.71 49.81
N ALA A 127 39.93 43.48 50.31
CA ALA A 127 39.79 43.02 51.72
C ALA A 127 38.55 43.34 52.62
N HIS A 128 37.79 42.28 52.95
CA HIS A 128 37.20 41.87 54.27
C HIS A 128 36.25 42.84 55.07
N PRO A 129 35.46 42.37 56.08
CA PRO A 129 34.43 41.31 56.01
C PRO A 129 33.12 41.58 56.84
N HIS A 130 31.96 41.04 56.38
CA HIS A 130 30.70 40.84 57.18
C HIS A 130 29.97 42.10 57.77
N PRO A 131 28.73 42.02 58.36
CA PRO A 131 27.54 41.21 58.01
C PRO A 131 26.15 41.94 58.10
N HIS A 132 25.15 41.46 57.33
CA HIS A 132 23.67 41.56 57.60
C HIS A 132 23.02 43.00 57.60
N PRO A 133 21.72 43.20 57.94
CA PRO A 133 20.52 42.93 57.12
C PRO A 133 19.57 44.15 56.86
N GLN A 134 18.40 43.86 56.25
CA GLN A 134 17.08 44.55 56.33
C GLN A 134 16.63 45.62 55.30
N ALA A 135 15.29 45.60 55.10
CA ALA A 135 14.37 46.62 54.54
C ALA A 135 14.47 47.03 53.04
N GLN A 136 13.47 47.70 52.42
CA GLN A 136 11.99 47.56 52.36
C GLN A 136 11.47 48.53 51.26
N MET A 137 10.16 48.50 50.92
CA MET A 137 9.44 49.43 50.00
C MET A 137 9.78 49.29 48.49
N GLN A 138 8.86 49.29 47.51
CA GLN A 138 7.57 49.97 47.22
C GLN A 138 7.69 51.25 46.36
N LEU A 139 7.27 51.14 45.09
CA LEU A 139 6.72 52.14 44.14
C LEU A 139 6.60 51.38 42.79
N GLN A 140 5.47 51.23 42.08
CA GLN A 140 4.20 51.95 41.93
C GLN A 140 4.22 53.20 41.02
N MET A 141 4.29 52.95 39.70
CA MET A 141 3.58 53.68 38.64
C MET A 141 3.17 52.60 37.61
N GLN A 142 1.93 52.41 37.13
CA GLN A 142 0.82 53.29 36.76
C GLN A 142 1.07 54.05 35.45
N MET A 143 0.60 53.44 34.34
CA MET A 143 0.59 53.98 32.98
C MET A 143 -0.85 54.30 32.57
N PRO A 144 -1.14 55.48 31.98
CA PRO A 144 -2.48 55.81 31.47
C PRO A 144 -2.71 55.23 30.06
N MET A 145 -3.96 54.92 29.73
CA MET A 145 -4.36 54.66 28.34
C MET A 145 -4.76 55.96 27.64
N GLN A 146 -4.50 56.03 26.33
CA GLN A 146 -5.16 56.94 25.39
C GLN A 146 -5.60 56.16 24.15
N ALA A 147 -6.60 56.66 23.44
CA ALA A 147 -7.28 55.95 22.36
C ALA A 147 -7.74 56.91 21.25
N HIS A 148 -8.10 56.34 20.10
CA HIS A 148 -8.84 56.96 18.98
C HIS A 148 -8.08 57.99 18.10
N PRO A 149 -8.54 58.26 16.87
CA PRO A 149 -9.13 57.31 15.89
C PRO A 149 -8.84 57.62 14.39
N HIS A 150 -9.37 56.77 13.50
CA HIS A 150 -9.68 57.03 12.06
C HIS A 150 -8.48 57.41 11.13
N GLN A 151 -8.60 57.44 9.79
CA GLN A 151 -9.28 56.55 8.82
C GLN A 151 -8.88 57.03 7.41
N SER A 152 -8.52 56.13 6.50
CA SER A 152 -8.49 56.44 5.06
C SER A 152 -8.78 55.20 4.23
N GLN A 153 -9.62 55.36 3.20
CA GLN A 153 -9.90 54.32 2.21
C GLN A 153 -9.06 54.58 0.97
N ALA A 154 -8.60 53.51 0.32
CA ALA A 154 -8.15 53.53 -1.07
C ALA A 154 -8.77 52.32 -1.77
N GLN A 155 -9.52 52.55 -2.86
CA GLN A 155 -10.05 51.48 -3.69
C GLN A 155 -9.05 51.13 -4.79
N THR A 156 -8.72 49.86 -4.91
CA THR A 156 -8.10 49.28 -6.11
C THR A 156 -8.90 48.05 -6.51
N GLN A 157 -9.45 48.07 -7.73
CA GLN A 157 -10.18 46.94 -8.28
C GLN A 157 -9.19 45.83 -8.68
N ALA A 158 -9.40 44.61 -8.20
CA ALA A 158 -8.67 43.44 -8.61
C ALA A 158 -9.54 42.59 -9.55
N LEU A 159 -8.91 42.01 -10.59
CA LEU A 159 -9.55 41.00 -11.45
C LEU A 159 -9.72 39.68 -10.68
N GLY A 160 -10.76 38.91 -11.03
CA GLY A 160 -11.27 37.81 -10.21
C GLY A 160 -10.27 36.68 -9.95
N GLU A 161 -9.86 36.56 -8.69
CA GLU A 161 -9.12 35.41 -8.16
C GLU A 161 -10.12 34.30 -7.78
N TRP A 162 -9.92 33.08 -8.27
CA TRP A 162 -10.84 31.97 -8.03
C TRP A 162 -10.58 31.31 -6.67
N ASP A 163 -11.59 31.34 -5.80
CA ASP A 163 -11.50 30.94 -4.39
C ASP A 163 -11.20 29.44 -4.21
N ALA A 164 -10.32 29.13 -3.25
CA ALA A 164 -10.02 27.78 -2.81
C ALA A 164 -11.22 27.08 -2.16
N GLY A 165 -12.20 27.82 -1.63
CA GLY A 165 -13.46 27.29 -1.11
C GLY A 165 -14.21 26.41 -2.11
N MET A 166 -14.33 26.86 -3.37
CA MET A 166 -15.04 26.11 -4.41
C MET A 166 -14.45 24.72 -4.69
N LEU A 167 -13.14 24.52 -4.51
CA LEU A 167 -12.51 23.21 -4.69
C LEU A 167 -12.70 22.29 -3.48
N ALA A 168 -12.84 22.84 -2.27
CA ALA A 168 -13.28 22.08 -1.11
C ALA A 168 -14.74 21.64 -1.28
N ASP A 169 -15.62 22.53 -1.72
CA ASP A 169 -17.05 22.23 -1.95
C ASP A 169 -17.29 21.25 -3.10
N LEU A 170 -16.50 21.30 -4.18
CA LEU A 170 -16.55 20.31 -5.26
C LEU A 170 -16.05 18.92 -4.80
N SER A 171 -14.96 18.87 -4.04
CA SER A 171 -14.48 17.63 -3.40
C SER A 171 -15.55 17.04 -2.47
N LEU A 172 -16.21 17.91 -1.69
CA LEU A 172 -17.31 17.56 -0.80
C LEU A 172 -18.54 17.01 -1.54
N ALA A 173 -18.90 17.62 -2.67
CA ALA A 173 -20.00 17.18 -3.53
C ALA A 173 -19.72 15.81 -4.18
N ALA A 174 -18.50 15.59 -4.69
CA ALA A 174 -18.08 14.29 -5.22
C ALA A 174 -18.12 13.19 -4.14
N GLN A 175 -17.68 13.51 -2.92
CA GLN A 175 -17.72 12.60 -1.78
C GLN A 175 -19.16 12.30 -1.33
N GLN A 176 -20.08 13.28 -1.42
CA GLN A 176 -21.50 13.10 -1.15
C GLN A 176 -22.20 12.23 -2.22
N ALA A 177 -21.94 12.45 -3.50
CA ALA A 177 -22.48 11.65 -4.60
C ALA A 177 -22.06 10.16 -4.50
N LEU A 178 -20.81 9.90 -4.11
CA LEU A 178 -20.30 8.55 -3.84
C LEU A 178 -20.96 7.87 -2.63
N THR A 179 -21.42 8.63 -1.64
CA THR A 179 -22.10 8.07 -0.44
C THR A 179 -23.62 7.97 -0.55
N ALA A 180 -24.28 8.83 -1.34
CA ALA A 180 -25.73 8.88 -1.45
C ALA A 180 -26.37 7.72 -2.23
N SER A 181 -25.56 6.78 -2.74
CA SER A 181 -25.97 5.73 -3.69
C SER A 181 -26.03 4.31 -3.11
N TYR A 182 -25.77 4.11 -1.81
CA TYR A 182 -25.68 2.77 -1.18
C TYR A 182 -26.23 2.70 0.27
N PRO A 183 -26.72 1.53 0.72
CA PRO A 183 -27.35 1.36 2.04
C PRO A 183 -26.38 1.38 3.24
N SER A 184 -26.89 1.69 4.43
CA SER A 184 -26.13 2.32 5.52
C SER A 184 -25.56 1.41 6.64
N GLU A 185 -25.82 0.10 6.65
CA GLU A 185 -25.80 -0.69 7.90
C GLU A 185 -24.41 -1.08 8.49
N TYR A 186 -23.29 -0.72 7.88
CA TYR A 186 -21.99 -1.39 8.16
C TYR A 186 -20.78 -0.51 8.53
N THR A 187 -20.91 0.81 8.65
CA THR A 187 -19.76 1.73 8.63
C THR A 187 -18.89 1.81 9.91
N PRO A 188 -19.43 2.17 11.10
CA PRO A 188 -18.62 2.86 12.12
C PRO A 188 -17.63 1.98 12.90
N VAL A 189 -17.92 0.69 13.11
CA VAL A 189 -17.06 -0.20 13.91
C VAL A 189 -15.83 -0.65 13.12
N LEU A 190 -15.98 -0.87 11.81
CA LEU A 190 -14.91 -1.33 10.94
C LEU A 190 -13.85 -0.25 10.76
N ASP A 191 -14.27 0.99 10.50
CA ASP A 191 -13.37 2.12 10.29
C ASP A 191 -12.54 2.45 11.54
N ALA A 192 -13.11 2.38 12.74
CA ALA A 192 -12.39 2.67 13.99
C ALA A 192 -11.21 1.70 14.26
N ALA A 193 -11.39 0.41 13.95
CA ALA A 193 -10.33 -0.60 14.05
C ALA A 193 -9.29 -0.41 12.92
N GLN A 194 -9.74 -0.12 11.69
CA GLN A 194 -8.87 0.01 10.54
C GLN A 194 -8.04 1.30 10.53
N ALA A 195 -8.57 2.41 11.09
CA ALA A 195 -7.83 3.65 11.30
C ALA A 195 -6.70 3.50 12.34
N GLN A 196 -6.94 2.78 13.44
CA GLN A 196 -5.90 2.46 14.43
C GLN A 196 -4.79 1.59 13.83
N PHE A 197 -5.13 0.68 12.90
CA PHE A 197 -4.16 -0.08 12.12
C PHE A 197 -3.32 0.82 11.18
N ILE A 198 -3.94 1.74 10.44
CA ILE A 198 -3.24 2.65 9.51
C ILE A 198 -2.23 3.53 10.24
N ASN A 199 -2.59 4.11 11.38
CA ASN A 199 -1.68 4.92 12.20
C ASN A 199 -0.49 4.12 12.75
N SER A 200 -0.57 2.79 12.81
CA SER A 200 0.57 1.92 13.20
C SER A 200 1.55 1.62 12.06
N TRP A 201 1.19 1.96 10.81
CA TRP A 201 1.96 1.61 9.61
C TRP A 201 2.77 2.79 9.03
N PHE A 202 2.40 4.02 9.35
CA PHE A 202 3.00 5.27 8.83
C PHE A 202 3.54 6.22 9.92
N ALA A 203 3.90 5.70 11.10
CA ALA A 203 4.31 6.49 12.27
C ALA A 203 5.77 7.01 12.22
N GLU A 204 6.21 7.59 11.09
CA GLU A 204 7.47 8.35 11.00
C GLU A 204 7.24 9.67 10.23
N ALA A 205 7.79 10.78 10.75
CA ALA A 205 7.76 12.16 10.24
C ALA A 205 6.38 12.88 10.13
N PRO A 206 6.02 13.78 11.07
CA PRO A 206 4.96 14.75 10.87
C PRO A 206 5.46 15.95 10.06
N GLY A 207 4.86 16.21 8.87
CA GLY A 207 5.19 17.36 8.04
C GLY A 207 4.14 17.61 6.97
N ALA A 208 3.71 18.87 6.80
CA ALA A 208 2.68 19.25 5.83
C ALA A 208 3.20 19.20 4.39
N ALA A 209 2.37 18.74 3.45
CA ALA A 209 2.69 18.69 2.03
C ALA A 209 2.19 19.97 1.31
N PRO A 210 3.05 20.73 0.62
CA PRO A 210 2.60 21.75 -0.33
C PRO A 210 2.16 21.09 -1.64
N SER A 211 1.09 21.58 -2.26
CA SER A 211 0.70 21.15 -3.61
C SER A 211 1.58 21.82 -4.67
N ALA A 212 2.16 21.02 -5.56
CA ALA A 212 2.91 21.53 -6.72
C ALA A 212 1.92 21.95 -7.82
N ARG A 213 1.41 23.19 -7.72
CA ARG A 213 0.48 23.77 -8.70
C ARG A 213 1.17 23.92 -10.07
N TRP A 214 0.65 23.24 -11.08
CA TRP A 214 1.01 23.54 -12.48
C TRP A 214 0.46 24.92 -12.82
N SER A 215 1.32 25.80 -13.35
CA SER A 215 0.94 27.13 -13.84
C SER A 215 1.50 27.28 -15.25
N PRO A 216 0.68 27.58 -16.28
CA PRO A 216 1.20 27.86 -17.61
C PRO A 216 2.01 29.16 -17.57
N SER A 217 3.15 29.18 -18.25
CA SER A 217 3.94 30.41 -18.41
C SER A 217 3.49 31.11 -19.68
N THR A 218 3.11 32.38 -19.59
CA THR A 218 2.84 33.19 -20.78
C THR A 218 4.08 33.25 -21.68
N ALA A 219 3.87 33.11 -22.99
CA ALA A 219 4.94 33.16 -23.97
C ALA A 219 5.53 34.57 -24.09
N ALA A 220 6.83 34.65 -24.39
CA ALA A 220 7.50 35.86 -24.83
C ALA A 220 8.13 35.58 -26.19
N GLU A 221 7.87 36.45 -27.17
CA GLU A 221 8.40 36.35 -28.53
C GLU A 221 9.89 36.65 -28.55
N PHE A 222 10.70 35.86 -29.29
CA PHE A 222 12.01 36.30 -29.77
C PHE A 222 12.37 35.63 -31.10
N HIS A 223 13.30 36.25 -31.83
CA HIS A 223 13.40 36.16 -33.29
C HIS A 223 14.10 34.92 -33.85
N THR A 224 13.77 34.65 -35.12
CA THR A 224 14.43 33.71 -36.03
C THR A 224 15.91 34.01 -36.26
N VAL A 225 16.76 32.98 -36.16
CA VAL A 225 18.09 32.90 -36.82
C VAL A 225 18.24 31.48 -37.36
N ASP A 226 18.55 31.35 -38.65
CA ASP A 226 18.76 30.07 -39.36
C ASP A 226 20.27 29.71 -39.43
N PRO A 227 20.73 28.55 -39.95
CA PRO A 227 21.78 27.80 -39.27
C PRO A 227 23.13 27.84 -39.98
N SER A 228 24.16 27.33 -39.31
CA SER A 228 25.45 26.99 -39.94
C SER A 228 26.08 25.78 -39.27
N ALA A 229 26.74 24.95 -40.07
CA ALA A 229 27.09 23.58 -39.70
C ALA A 229 28.35 23.48 -38.82
N SER A 230 28.38 22.44 -37.98
CA SER A 230 29.63 21.76 -37.62
C SER A 230 29.36 20.27 -37.34
N SER A 231 30.02 19.39 -38.09
CA SER A 231 29.96 17.94 -37.91
C SER A 231 31.08 17.44 -37.00
N SER A 232 30.74 16.70 -35.93
CA SER A 232 31.71 15.98 -35.09
C SER A 232 31.24 14.56 -34.81
N SER A 233 31.79 13.60 -35.53
CA SER A 233 31.58 12.17 -35.31
C SER A 233 32.36 11.68 -34.09
N HIS A 234 31.66 11.13 -33.08
CA HIS A 234 32.30 10.44 -31.96
C HIS A 234 32.06 8.93 -32.04
N THR A 235 33.14 8.19 -32.27
CA THR A 235 33.20 6.73 -32.16
C THR A 235 33.18 6.29 -30.69
N PRO A 236 32.58 5.13 -30.36
CA PRO A 236 32.67 4.56 -29.02
C PRO A 236 34.07 3.98 -28.77
N PRO A 237 34.58 4.01 -27.52
CA PRO A 237 35.84 3.34 -27.16
C PRO A 237 35.68 1.82 -27.17
N ALA A 238 36.77 1.12 -27.52
CA ALA A 238 36.78 -0.33 -27.71
C ALA A 238 36.71 -1.13 -26.40
N THR A 239 36.12 -2.32 -26.47
CA THR A 239 36.16 -3.34 -25.42
C THR A 239 37.56 -3.97 -25.33
N ASN A 240 38.23 -3.85 -24.19
CA ASN A 240 39.39 -4.70 -23.91
C ASN A 240 38.91 -6.11 -23.55
N SER A 241 39.28 -7.08 -24.39
CA SER A 241 39.16 -8.50 -24.08
C SER A 241 40.28 -8.92 -23.13
N THR A 242 39.94 -9.69 -22.10
CA THR A 242 40.90 -10.52 -21.38
C THR A 242 40.28 -11.91 -21.27
N GLN A 243 40.90 -12.89 -21.89
CA GLN A 243 40.46 -14.28 -21.83
C GLN A 243 41.01 -14.92 -20.57
N ASP A 244 40.13 -15.52 -19.77
CA ASP A 244 40.47 -16.66 -18.91
C ASP A 244 39.33 -17.68 -19.02
N SER A 245 39.71 -18.95 -19.16
CA SER A 245 38.79 -20.08 -19.44
C SER A 245 38.58 -20.93 -18.17
N PRO A 246 37.81 -22.04 -18.17
CA PRO A 246 36.62 -22.08 -17.34
C PRO A 246 36.81 -22.86 -16.03
N GLY A 247 36.26 -22.32 -14.94
CA GLY A 247 35.99 -23.10 -13.73
C GLY A 247 34.61 -23.75 -13.82
N ASP A 248 34.56 -25.07 -13.88
CA ASP A 248 33.32 -25.86 -13.83
C ASP A 248 32.93 -26.16 -12.37
N GLU A 249 31.91 -25.46 -11.87
CA GLU A 249 31.20 -25.83 -10.64
C GLU A 249 29.67 -25.77 -10.86
N SER A 250 29.12 -26.87 -11.36
CA SER A 250 27.68 -27.12 -11.37
C SER A 250 27.22 -27.70 -10.02
N LEU A 251 26.64 -26.85 -9.15
CA LEU A 251 26.08 -27.28 -7.86
C LEU A 251 24.55 -27.31 -7.89
N PRO A 252 23.90 -28.47 -7.63
CA PRO A 252 22.45 -28.56 -7.59
C PRO A 252 21.87 -28.05 -6.26
N PHE A 253 20.70 -27.41 -6.31
CA PHE A 253 19.88 -27.16 -5.13
C PHE A 253 19.29 -28.48 -4.62
N ALA A 254 19.94 -29.08 -3.62
CA ALA A 254 19.42 -30.24 -2.90
C ALA A 254 18.68 -29.82 -1.62
N ASP A 255 17.41 -30.21 -1.47
CA ASP A 255 16.70 -30.13 -0.21
C ASP A 255 17.32 -31.09 0.83
N LEU A 256 17.52 -30.62 2.06
CA LEU A 256 17.86 -31.46 3.21
C LEU A 256 16.94 -31.15 4.39
N GLU A 257 15.90 -31.96 4.53
CA GLU A 257 15.12 -32.06 5.76
C GLU A 257 15.81 -32.97 6.79
N ARG A 258 16.41 -32.36 7.81
CA ARG A 258 16.40 -32.90 9.17
C ARG A 258 16.56 -31.75 10.16
N GLY A 259 15.84 -31.79 11.27
CA GLY A 259 15.90 -30.76 12.31
C GLY A 259 16.37 -31.34 13.64
N GLU A 260 16.79 -30.46 14.54
CA GLU A 260 16.82 -30.66 15.99
C GLU A 260 16.90 -29.30 16.69
N ASP A 261 16.32 -29.17 17.89
CA ASP A 261 16.31 -27.93 18.67
C ASP A 261 17.62 -27.79 19.47
N ILE A 262 18.57 -27.00 18.97
CA ILE A 262 19.80 -26.66 19.70
C ILE A 262 19.89 -25.14 19.94
N VAL A 263 19.92 -24.75 21.21
CA VAL A 263 20.14 -23.38 21.67
C VAL A 263 21.58 -23.25 22.18
N GLU A 264 22.52 -23.05 21.26
CA GLU A 264 23.93 -22.92 21.61
C GLU A 264 24.37 -21.44 21.72
N ALA A 265 25.16 -21.14 22.76
CA ALA A 265 25.50 -19.79 23.15
C ALA A 265 26.97 -19.46 22.84
N ALA A 266 27.20 -18.67 21.78
CA ALA A 266 28.51 -18.12 21.48
C ALA A 266 29.00 -17.18 22.60
N ALA A 267 29.99 -17.62 23.36
CA ALA A 267 30.70 -16.82 24.35
C ALA A 267 31.83 -16.03 23.66
N ALA A 268 31.82 -14.70 23.77
CA ALA A 268 32.89 -13.83 23.32
C ALA A 268 33.41 -13.02 24.52
N SER A 269 34.69 -13.19 24.85
CA SER A 269 35.36 -12.52 25.96
C SER A 269 35.75 -11.08 25.59
N GLY A 270 34.97 -10.11 26.08
CA GLY A 270 35.28 -8.68 25.98
C GLY A 270 35.06 -7.97 27.32
N SER A 271 36.13 -7.56 27.97
CA SER A 271 36.11 -6.88 29.28
C SER A 271 35.73 -5.39 29.15
N GLY A 272 34.45 -5.12 28.93
CA GLY A 272 33.87 -3.76 28.93
C GLY A 272 32.51 -3.74 29.59
N ALA A 273 32.29 -2.75 30.48
CA ALA A 273 31.07 -2.42 31.24
C ALA A 273 29.88 -3.39 31.07
N ALA A 274 29.65 -4.26 32.07
CA ALA A 274 28.66 -5.33 32.03
C ALA A 274 27.19 -4.83 31.93
N ALA A 275 26.76 -4.52 30.71
CA ALA A 275 25.36 -4.28 30.39
C ALA A 275 24.55 -5.53 30.76
N LYS A 276 23.68 -5.43 31.79
CA LYS A 276 22.80 -6.52 32.21
C LYS A 276 22.04 -7.06 31.00
N LYS A 277 22.40 -8.26 30.55
CA LYS A 277 21.77 -9.00 29.45
C LYS A 277 20.31 -9.19 29.80
N ARG A 278 19.42 -8.32 29.27
CA ARG A 278 17.99 -8.33 29.58
C ARG A 278 17.46 -9.75 29.36
N ALA A 279 16.74 -10.27 30.35
CA ALA A 279 16.13 -11.59 30.26
C ALA A 279 15.29 -11.68 28.98
N GLY A 280 15.46 -12.78 28.23
CA GLY A 280 14.74 -12.98 26.98
C GLY A 280 13.25 -13.10 27.29
N LYS A 281 12.40 -12.30 26.61
CA LYS A 281 10.96 -12.48 26.75
C LYS A 281 10.56 -13.82 26.12
N VAL A 282 9.97 -14.68 26.95
CA VAL A 282 9.39 -15.97 26.60
C VAL A 282 7.93 -15.79 26.18
N VAL A 283 7.35 -16.84 25.59
CA VAL A 283 5.95 -16.87 25.16
C VAL A 283 5.35 -18.19 25.61
N GLU A 284 4.32 -18.13 26.46
CA GLU A 284 3.70 -19.30 27.05
C GLU A 284 2.22 -19.42 26.62
N PRO A 285 1.77 -20.59 26.13
CA PRO A 285 0.37 -20.83 25.82
C PRO A 285 -0.42 -21.17 27.08
N CYS A 286 -1.57 -20.52 27.27
CA CYS A 286 -2.48 -20.75 28.38
C CYS A 286 -3.91 -20.98 27.84
N ASP A 287 -4.59 -22.04 28.27
CA ASP A 287 -5.97 -22.31 27.86
C ASP A 287 -6.98 -21.53 28.71
N VAL A 288 -7.95 -20.89 28.06
CA VAL A 288 -8.96 -20.03 28.71
C VAL A 288 -10.25 -20.81 28.84
N VAL A 289 -10.51 -21.33 30.04
CA VAL A 289 -11.75 -22.05 30.38
C VAL A 289 -12.73 -21.16 31.14
N CYS A 290 -14.03 -21.40 30.96
CA CYS A 290 -15.09 -20.74 31.71
C CYS A 290 -15.10 -21.24 33.16
N HIS A 291 -14.82 -20.36 34.13
CA HIS A 291 -14.82 -20.67 35.57
C HIS A 291 -16.16 -21.24 36.09
N LYS A 292 -17.28 -20.97 35.39
CA LYS A 292 -18.62 -21.47 35.78
C LYS A 292 -19.01 -22.84 35.20
N CYS A 293 -18.44 -23.24 34.05
CA CYS A 293 -18.91 -24.44 33.32
C CYS A 293 -17.78 -25.24 32.63
N SER A 294 -16.53 -24.90 32.91
CA SER A 294 -15.29 -25.51 32.39
C SER A 294 -15.12 -25.55 30.86
N THR A 295 -16.05 -24.99 30.09
CA THR A 295 -15.97 -24.92 28.62
C THR A 295 -14.74 -24.10 28.19
N LEU A 296 -13.92 -24.68 27.31
CA LEU A 296 -12.80 -23.98 26.68
C LEU A 296 -13.33 -22.89 25.72
N MET A 297 -12.90 -21.64 25.95
CA MET A 297 -13.36 -20.44 25.23
C MET A 297 -12.34 -19.98 24.19
N ALA A 298 -11.06 -20.02 24.55
CA ALA A 298 -9.95 -19.44 23.79
C ALA A 298 -8.62 -20.07 24.20
N LYS A 299 -7.59 -19.85 23.39
CA LYS A 299 -6.18 -20.04 23.73
C LYS A 299 -5.54 -18.67 23.89
N MET A 300 -4.66 -18.49 24.87
CA MET A 300 -4.05 -17.21 25.21
C MET A 300 -2.53 -17.31 25.14
N LEU A 301 -1.86 -16.27 24.64
CA LEU A 301 -0.40 -16.20 24.59
C LEU A 301 0.08 -15.18 25.62
N LEU A 302 0.73 -15.65 26.68
CA LEU A 302 1.37 -14.81 27.69
C LEU A 302 2.78 -14.45 27.22
N ARG A 303 3.17 -13.18 27.39
CA ARG A 303 4.48 -12.67 26.94
C ARG A 303 5.12 -11.85 28.05
N GLY A 304 6.15 -12.42 28.67
CA GLY A 304 6.92 -11.78 29.72
C GLY A 304 8.36 -12.29 29.74
N THR A 305 9.19 -11.81 30.66
CA THR A 305 10.35 -12.60 31.12
C THR A 305 9.84 -13.82 31.90
N LYS A 306 10.71 -14.77 32.22
CA LYS A 306 10.30 -15.97 32.98
C LYS A 306 9.77 -15.57 34.37
N GLU A 307 10.45 -14.61 35.00
CA GLU A 307 10.10 -14.07 36.32
C GLU A 307 8.79 -13.26 36.29
N GLU A 308 8.46 -12.60 35.16
CA GLU A 308 7.15 -11.95 34.96
C GLU A 308 6.02 -12.99 34.88
N LEU A 309 6.25 -14.16 34.26
CA LEU A 309 5.25 -15.23 34.11
C LEU A 309 5.08 -16.12 35.35
N GLU A 310 6.14 -16.33 36.14
CA GLU A 310 6.09 -17.12 37.38
C GLU A 310 5.33 -16.43 38.54
N VAL A 311 4.78 -15.22 38.32
CA VAL A 311 3.92 -14.49 39.26
C VAL A 311 2.62 -15.28 39.53
N PRO A 312 2.24 -15.58 40.79
CA PRO A 312 0.97 -16.25 41.08
C PRO A 312 -0.27 -15.38 40.79
N TYR A 313 -1.06 -15.79 39.81
CA TYR A 313 -2.37 -15.23 39.46
C TYR A 313 -3.44 -16.33 39.33
N ASP A 314 -4.71 -15.94 39.35
CA ASP A 314 -5.85 -16.78 38.93
C ASP A 314 -6.44 -16.25 37.63
N THR A 315 -6.86 -17.15 36.72
CA THR A 315 -7.55 -16.78 35.47
C THR A 315 -9.06 -16.88 35.63
N VAL A 316 -9.75 -15.74 35.67
CA VAL A 316 -11.19 -15.66 35.97
C VAL A 316 -11.95 -15.20 34.73
N PHE A 317 -12.34 -16.18 33.90
CA PHE A 317 -13.08 -15.97 32.67
C PHE A 317 -14.47 -16.65 32.72
N THR A 318 -15.45 -16.07 32.04
CA THR A 318 -16.81 -16.59 31.91
C THR A 318 -17.29 -16.51 30.46
N CYS A 319 -17.76 -17.61 29.90
CA CYS A 319 -18.25 -17.67 28.52
C CYS A 319 -19.59 -16.93 28.34
N LEU A 320 -19.91 -16.60 27.09
CA LEU A 320 -21.15 -15.89 26.74
C LEU A 320 -22.43 -16.66 27.14
N THR A 321 -22.39 -17.99 27.23
CA THR A 321 -23.52 -18.81 27.71
C THR A 321 -23.79 -18.60 29.21
N CYS A 322 -22.74 -18.41 30.02
CA CYS A 322 -22.86 -18.27 31.48
C CYS A 322 -22.84 -16.81 32.00
N LYS A 323 -22.57 -15.87 31.09
CA LYS A 323 -22.77 -14.41 31.23
C LYS A 323 -22.88 -13.82 29.82
N PRO A 324 -24.11 -13.61 29.29
CA PRO A 324 -24.32 -12.97 27.99
C PRO A 324 -23.63 -11.60 27.90
N TYR A 325 -23.22 -11.23 26.68
CA TYR A 325 -22.63 -9.91 26.43
C TYR A 325 -23.73 -8.86 26.37
N THR A 326 -23.79 -8.00 27.39
CA THR A 326 -24.52 -6.74 27.32
C THR A 326 -23.60 -5.69 26.73
N PRO A 327 -23.93 -5.06 25.59
CA PRO A 327 -23.11 -3.99 25.02
C PRO A 327 -22.98 -2.82 26.00
N THR A 328 -21.80 -2.66 26.59
CA THR A 328 -21.46 -1.50 27.42
C THR A 328 -20.83 -0.42 26.54
N VAL A 329 -21.18 0.84 26.80
CA VAL A 329 -20.53 1.99 26.15
C VAL A 329 -19.03 1.92 26.48
N PRO A 330 -18.12 1.94 25.49
CA PRO A 330 -16.70 1.69 25.73
C PRO A 330 -16.09 2.75 26.64
N SER A 331 -15.88 2.38 27.90
CA SER A 331 -15.20 3.19 28.91
C SER A 331 -13.80 3.53 28.41
N ARG A 332 -13.38 4.81 28.52
CA ARG A 332 -12.08 5.28 28.02
C ARG A 332 -10.95 4.38 28.52
N LYS A 333 -10.17 3.83 27.57
CA LYS A 333 -9.07 2.86 27.74
C LYS A 333 -8.28 3.07 29.05
N ARG A 334 -8.52 2.21 30.05
CA ARG A 334 -7.82 2.20 31.34
C ARG A 334 -6.63 1.23 31.28
N SER A 335 -5.50 1.58 31.88
CA SER A 335 -4.25 0.80 31.83
C SER A 335 -4.25 -0.50 32.65
N MET A 336 -5.43 -0.97 33.08
CA MET A 336 -5.65 -2.14 33.96
C MET A 336 -6.55 -3.20 33.29
N GLU A 337 -6.73 -3.13 31.96
CA GLU A 337 -7.69 -3.92 31.19
C GLU A 337 -7.52 -5.45 31.33
N MET A 338 -6.32 -5.93 31.67
CA MET A 338 -6.05 -7.34 31.96
C MET A 338 -6.48 -7.80 33.37
N GLU A 339 -6.59 -6.90 34.35
CA GLU A 339 -6.99 -7.24 35.73
C GLU A 339 -8.51 -7.05 35.97
N ASP A 340 -9.25 -6.51 34.99
CA ASP A 340 -10.70 -6.29 35.07
C ASP A 340 -11.49 -7.55 34.63
N ILE A 341 -11.86 -8.38 35.61
CA ILE A 341 -12.70 -9.58 35.42
C ILE A 341 -14.11 -9.31 34.84
N SER A 342 -14.54 -8.05 34.76
CA SER A 342 -15.80 -7.66 34.12
C SER A 342 -15.65 -7.37 32.62
N SER A 343 -14.42 -7.07 32.17
CA SER A 343 -14.07 -6.64 30.81
C SER A 343 -14.44 -7.69 29.73
N PRO A 344 -14.84 -7.28 28.51
CA PRO A 344 -15.11 -8.21 27.41
C PRO A 344 -13.84 -8.92 26.92
N ALA A 345 -13.76 -10.23 27.13
CA ALA A 345 -12.66 -11.07 26.67
C ALA A 345 -12.73 -11.20 25.14
N THR A 346 -11.98 -10.35 24.46
CA THR A 346 -12.05 -10.11 23.01
C THR A 346 -10.90 -10.80 22.29
N CYS A 347 -11.17 -11.38 21.11
CA CYS A 347 -10.16 -12.07 20.31
C CYS A 347 -9.25 -11.05 19.59
N ASP A 348 -7.95 -11.00 19.89
CA ASP A 348 -6.95 -10.15 19.22
C ASP A 348 -6.86 -10.35 17.70
N ILE A 349 -7.37 -11.47 17.19
CA ILE A 349 -7.30 -11.88 15.79
C ILE A 349 -8.55 -11.45 15.01
N CYS A 350 -9.75 -11.77 15.49
CA CYS A 350 -11.01 -11.47 14.80
C CYS A 350 -11.87 -10.39 15.46
N GLN A 351 -11.40 -9.76 16.53
CA GLN A 351 -12.08 -8.70 17.30
C GLN A 351 -13.48 -9.04 17.86
N HIS A 352 -13.92 -10.30 17.72
CA HIS A 352 -15.16 -10.78 18.34
C HIS A 352 -14.94 -11.09 19.83
N VAL A 353 -15.87 -10.61 20.66
CA VAL A 353 -16.00 -11.03 22.07
C VAL A 353 -16.25 -12.54 22.17
N LYS A 354 -15.63 -13.21 23.15
CA LYS A 354 -15.83 -14.65 23.45
C LYS A 354 -16.27 -14.92 24.89
N GLY A 355 -16.29 -13.90 25.73
CA GLY A 355 -16.79 -13.95 27.10
C GLY A 355 -16.46 -12.67 27.84
N HIS A 356 -16.34 -12.77 29.15
CA HIS A 356 -15.83 -11.70 30.02
C HIS A 356 -14.74 -12.29 30.92
N GLY A 357 -13.75 -11.50 31.31
CA GLY A 357 -12.76 -11.96 32.28
C GLY A 357 -11.38 -11.32 32.15
N GLY A 358 -10.54 -11.68 33.10
CA GLY A 358 -9.18 -11.21 33.24
C GLY A 358 -8.40 -12.07 34.24
N PHE A 359 -7.29 -11.53 34.71
CA PHE A 359 -6.42 -12.15 35.70
C PHE A 359 -6.62 -11.51 37.08
N VAL A 360 -6.60 -12.32 38.14
CA VAL A 360 -6.61 -11.84 39.52
C VAL A 360 -5.21 -12.06 40.11
N PRO A 361 -4.40 -11.00 40.33
CA PRO A 361 -3.09 -11.15 40.96
C PRO A 361 -3.24 -11.56 42.43
N ARG A 362 -2.54 -12.62 42.87
CA ARG A 362 -2.63 -13.08 44.27
C ARG A 362 -1.80 -12.24 45.24
N ARG A 363 -0.67 -11.68 44.80
CA ARG A 363 0.31 -10.97 45.66
C ARG A 363 1.09 -9.83 44.98
N SER A 364 1.06 -9.70 43.66
CA SER A 364 1.92 -8.77 42.91
C SER A 364 1.31 -8.41 41.56
N VAL A 365 1.54 -7.18 41.10
CA VAL A 365 1.02 -6.62 39.83
C VAL A 365 1.46 -7.48 38.63
N ILE A 366 0.56 -7.63 37.65
CA ILE A 366 0.84 -8.40 36.44
C ILE A 366 1.66 -7.57 35.45
N ALA A 367 2.88 -8.06 35.15
CA ALA A 367 3.87 -7.37 34.30
C ALA A 367 4.01 -7.95 32.89
N PHE A 368 3.42 -9.12 32.62
CA PHE A 368 3.36 -9.70 31.27
C PHE A 368 2.20 -9.12 30.46
N THR A 369 2.26 -9.24 29.13
CA THR A 369 1.11 -8.95 28.24
C THR A 369 0.47 -10.26 27.80
N ALA A 370 -0.86 -10.32 27.77
CA ALA A 370 -1.61 -11.45 27.23
C ALA A 370 -2.23 -11.12 25.86
N GLU A 371 -2.38 -12.12 24.99
CA GLU A 371 -3.11 -12.02 23.71
C GLU A 371 -4.11 -13.18 23.60
N ILE A 372 -5.40 -12.88 23.43
CA ILE A 372 -6.50 -13.86 23.43
C ILE A 372 -6.84 -14.27 21.99
N MET A 373 -6.86 -15.57 21.71
CA MET A 373 -7.21 -16.15 20.43
C MET A 373 -8.41 -17.08 20.59
N CYS A 374 -9.55 -16.76 19.99
CA CYS A 374 -10.67 -17.70 19.94
C CYS A 374 -10.26 -19.00 19.22
N LEU A 375 -10.88 -20.13 19.54
CA LEU A 375 -10.44 -21.45 19.05
C LEU A 375 -10.31 -21.49 17.52
N SER A 376 -11.35 -21.08 16.80
CA SER A 376 -11.34 -20.99 15.33
C SER A 376 -10.20 -20.12 14.78
N CYS A 377 -9.86 -19.00 15.43
CA CYS A 377 -8.71 -18.18 15.04
C CYS A 377 -7.37 -18.87 15.35
N SER A 378 -7.27 -19.60 16.46
CA SER A 378 -6.11 -20.44 16.79
C SER A 378 -5.91 -21.59 15.78
N ASP A 379 -6.98 -21.97 15.07
CA ASP A 379 -6.98 -23.05 14.09
C ASP A 379 -6.68 -22.52 12.68
N LYS A 380 -7.24 -21.36 12.27
CA LYS A 380 -6.96 -20.70 10.97
C LYS A 380 -5.59 -19.99 10.89
N TYR A 381 -5.13 -19.35 11.97
CA TYR A 381 -4.06 -18.35 11.90
C TYR A 381 -2.83 -18.70 12.74
N ARG A 382 -1.69 -18.09 12.40
CA ARG A 382 -0.44 -18.12 13.17
C ARG A 382 0.25 -16.76 13.06
N ARG A 383 0.98 -16.35 14.10
CA ARG A 383 1.77 -15.11 14.06
C ARG A 383 3.11 -15.37 13.39
N CYS A 384 3.40 -14.56 12.38
CA CYS A 384 4.67 -14.56 11.66
C CYS A 384 5.68 -13.65 12.38
N THR A 385 6.77 -14.23 12.92
CA THR A 385 7.74 -13.49 13.75
C THR A 385 8.55 -12.42 13.00
N ASN A 386 8.65 -12.52 11.68
CA ASN A 386 9.38 -11.55 10.85
C ASN A 386 8.46 -10.53 10.16
N CYS A 387 7.14 -10.69 10.25
CA CYS A 387 6.18 -9.84 9.54
C CYS A 387 5.92 -8.56 10.33
N GLY A 388 6.07 -7.41 9.68
CA GLY A 388 5.84 -6.09 10.30
C GLY A 388 7.11 -5.41 10.81
N GLY A 389 6.97 -4.12 11.08
CA GLY A 389 8.01 -3.31 11.70
C GLY A 389 8.31 -3.76 13.13
N THR A 390 9.42 -3.28 13.68
CA THR A 390 9.76 -3.45 15.09
C THR A 390 8.87 -2.55 15.95
N SER A 391 7.64 -3.01 16.24
CA SER A 391 6.70 -2.30 17.09
C SER A 391 7.31 -2.01 18.46
N ALA A 392 7.30 -0.73 18.88
CA ALA A 392 7.84 -0.31 20.17
C ALA A 392 7.16 -0.99 21.37
N ARG A 393 5.95 -1.56 21.18
CA ARG A 393 5.20 -2.29 22.21
C ARG A 393 5.69 -3.73 22.44
N GLY A 394 6.77 -4.18 21.78
CA GLY A 394 7.32 -5.55 21.94
C GLY A 394 6.48 -6.66 21.29
N VAL A 395 5.32 -6.31 20.71
CA VAL A 395 4.45 -7.19 19.93
C VAL A 395 5.12 -7.48 18.58
N ILE A 396 5.93 -8.54 18.53
CA ILE A 396 6.69 -8.93 17.34
C ILE A 396 5.84 -9.86 16.45
N GLY A 397 5.38 -9.33 15.31
CA GLY A 397 4.80 -10.09 14.20
C GLY A 397 3.46 -9.57 13.69
N LYS A 398 3.00 -10.10 12.55
CA LYS A 398 1.60 -9.99 12.08
C LYS A 398 0.93 -11.37 12.07
N TRP A 399 -0.37 -11.40 12.29
CA TRP A 399 -1.19 -12.60 12.07
C TRP A 399 -1.32 -12.89 10.58
N ARG A 400 -1.28 -14.17 10.20
CA ARG A 400 -1.31 -14.68 8.83
C ARG A 400 -2.01 -16.04 8.81
N CYS A 401 -2.62 -16.41 7.68
CA CYS A 401 -3.13 -17.76 7.42
C CYS A 401 -2.04 -18.83 7.64
N LYS A 402 -2.36 -19.97 8.27
CA LYS A 402 -1.40 -21.05 8.58
C LYS A 402 -0.80 -21.69 7.33
N GLU A 403 -1.55 -21.70 6.24
CA GLU A 403 -1.22 -22.18 4.90
C GLU A 403 0.06 -21.50 4.35
N LEU A 404 0.38 -20.30 4.83
CA LEU A 404 1.62 -19.59 4.50
C LEU A 404 2.85 -20.09 5.31
N PHE A 405 2.73 -21.03 6.25
CA PHE A 405 3.84 -21.46 7.12
C PHE A 405 4.34 -22.87 6.79
N LYS A 406 5.18 -22.98 5.76
CA LYS A 406 5.79 -24.25 5.32
C LYS A 406 6.82 -24.78 6.33
N GLY A 407 6.94 -26.11 6.44
CA GLY A 407 8.01 -26.80 7.19
C GLY A 407 8.13 -26.39 8.66
N GLY A 408 6.98 -26.23 9.35
CA GLY A 408 6.92 -25.86 10.79
C GLY A 408 7.38 -24.44 11.15
N ARG A 409 8.03 -23.70 10.23
CA ARG A 409 8.72 -22.42 10.43
C ARG A 409 7.88 -21.39 11.18
N LYS A 410 8.51 -20.57 12.03
CA LYS A 410 7.87 -19.48 12.81
C LYS A 410 7.61 -18.21 11.97
N THR A 411 8.00 -18.23 10.69
CA THR A 411 7.81 -17.18 9.69
C THR A 411 6.93 -17.70 8.55
N CYS A 412 6.14 -16.83 7.94
CA CYS A 412 5.36 -17.20 6.75
C CYS A 412 6.26 -17.30 5.49
N SER A 413 5.68 -17.66 4.35
CA SER A 413 6.37 -17.78 3.06
C SER A 413 6.50 -16.46 2.30
N LEU A 414 5.85 -15.39 2.77
CA LEU A 414 5.89 -14.07 2.14
C LEU A 414 7.24 -13.38 2.38
N SER A 415 7.62 -12.46 1.50
CA SER A 415 8.80 -11.64 1.65
C SER A 415 8.77 -10.80 2.93
N HIS A 416 9.87 -10.87 3.66
CA HIS A 416 10.14 -10.05 4.84
C HIS A 416 11.16 -8.94 4.52
N ALA A 417 11.37 -8.63 3.24
CA ALA A 417 12.32 -7.63 2.79
C ALA A 417 11.88 -6.23 3.23
N ARG A 418 12.47 -5.72 4.31
CA ARG A 418 12.34 -4.31 4.68
C ARG A 418 12.94 -3.46 3.57
N LEU A 419 12.09 -2.86 2.72
CA LEU A 419 12.51 -2.10 1.55
C LEU A 419 13.19 -0.79 1.97
N GLY A 420 12.54 0.01 2.82
CA GLY A 420 13.12 1.18 3.48
C GLY A 420 13.95 2.07 2.55
N THR A 421 15.14 2.46 3.01
CA THR A 421 16.12 3.27 2.28
C THR A 421 17.10 2.40 1.46
N ARG A 422 16.61 1.39 0.73
CA ARG A 422 17.45 0.59 -0.20
C ARG A 422 17.85 1.39 -1.44
N ASP A 423 18.91 0.93 -2.09
CA ASP A 423 19.19 1.27 -3.48
C ASP A 423 18.08 0.71 -4.37
N MET A 424 17.47 1.59 -5.16
CA MET A 424 16.36 1.28 -6.06
C MET A 424 16.75 1.57 -7.51
N GLU A 425 16.31 0.73 -8.44
CA GLU A 425 16.45 0.93 -9.88
C GLU A 425 15.07 0.92 -10.53
N LEU A 426 14.83 1.79 -11.52
CA LEU A 426 13.62 1.79 -12.33
C LEU A 426 13.98 1.76 -13.80
N VAL A 427 13.52 0.73 -14.50
CA VAL A 427 13.64 0.59 -15.96
C VAL A 427 12.29 0.87 -16.61
N THR A 428 12.31 1.54 -17.77
CA THR A 428 11.13 1.92 -18.55
C THR A 428 11.25 1.32 -19.95
N CYS A 429 10.26 0.52 -20.33
CA CYS A 429 10.24 -0.23 -21.58
C CYS A 429 9.00 0.13 -22.40
N ASP A 430 9.17 0.29 -23.71
CA ASP A 430 8.11 0.04 -24.68
C ASP A 430 7.98 -1.47 -24.89
N VAL A 431 6.78 -2.03 -24.88
CA VAL A 431 6.59 -3.49 -25.01
C VAL A 431 7.07 -3.99 -26.37
N ALA A 432 6.70 -3.30 -27.45
CA ALA A 432 6.98 -3.73 -28.81
C ALA A 432 8.47 -3.58 -29.19
N ALA A 433 9.13 -2.53 -28.71
CA ALA A 433 10.54 -2.27 -29.02
C ALA A 433 11.53 -2.86 -28.00
N ASP A 434 11.20 -2.88 -26.70
CA ASP A 434 12.16 -3.22 -25.64
C ASP A 434 11.91 -4.61 -24.99
N LEU A 435 10.72 -5.23 -25.13
CA LEU A 435 10.38 -6.52 -24.50
C LEU A 435 10.10 -7.68 -25.46
N VAL A 436 9.40 -7.45 -26.57
CA VAL A 436 9.06 -8.53 -27.53
C VAL A 436 10.33 -9.21 -28.05
N GLY A 437 10.38 -10.54 -27.95
CA GLY A 437 11.53 -11.35 -28.39
C GLY A 437 12.73 -11.35 -27.44
N LYS A 438 12.66 -10.70 -26.26
CA LYS A 438 13.75 -10.78 -25.26
C LYS A 438 13.84 -12.16 -24.64
N THR A 439 15.06 -12.69 -24.60
CA THR A 439 15.43 -13.95 -23.93
C THR A 439 15.13 -13.94 -22.42
N GLU A 440 15.16 -12.76 -21.80
CA GLU A 440 14.95 -12.52 -20.37
C GLU A 440 13.47 -12.37 -19.99
N LEU A 441 12.56 -12.27 -20.98
CA LEU A 441 11.14 -12.03 -20.74
C LEU A 441 10.43 -13.14 -19.93
N PRO A 442 10.71 -14.45 -20.11
CA PRO A 442 10.10 -15.50 -19.29
C PRO A 442 10.44 -15.36 -17.80
N GLU A 443 11.73 -15.17 -17.48
CA GLU A 443 12.18 -14.94 -16.09
C GLU A 443 11.58 -13.64 -15.51
N MET A 444 11.48 -12.59 -16.33
CA MET A 444 10.81 -11.34 -15.94
C MET A 444 9.34 -11.56 -15.57
N LEU A 445 8.63 -12.34 -16.38
CA LEU A 445 7.22 -12.66 -16.17
C LEU A 445 7.00 -13.51 -14.92
N ASP A 446 7.93 -14.41 -14.59
CA ASP A 446 7.84 -15.22 -13.39
C ASP A 446 8.16 -14.41 -12.12
N HIS A 447 9.03 -13.39 -12.21
CA HIS A 447 9.19 -12.38 -11.16
C HIS A 447 7.93 -11.50 -11.00
N CYS A 448 7.25 -11.14 -12.09
CA CYS A 448 5.97 -10.41 -12.05
C CYS A 448 4.86 -11.23 -11.39
N GLU A 449 4.74 -12.51 -11.78
CA GLU A 449 3.83 -13.50 -11.19
C GLU A 449 4.11 -13.72 -9.70
N HIS A 450 5.39 -13.82 -9.31
CA HIS A 450 5.79 -13.93 -7.91
C HIS A 450 5.38 -12.69 -7.10
N MET A 451 5.77 -11.48 -7.55
CA MET A 451 5.42 -10.22 -6.87
C MET A 451 3.91 -10.03 -6.77
N TRP A 452 3.16 -10.31 -7.84
CA TRP A 452 1.70 -10.26 -7.82
C TRP A 452 1.12 -11.22 -6.79
N ARG A 453 1.55 -12.49 -6.78
CA ARG A 453 1.08 -13.52 -5.82
C ARG A 453 1.41 -13.13 -4.38
N GLU A 454 2.59 -12.57 -4.13
CA GLU A 454 2.97 -12.00 -2.84
C GLU A 454 2.06 -10.84 -2.43
N HIS A 455 1.73 -9.94 -3.36
CA HIS A 455 0.87 -8.78 -3.08
C HIS A 455 -0.60 -9.21 -2.83
N VAL A 456 -1.13 -10.17 -3.58
CA VAL A 456 -2.45 -10.78 -3.31
C VAL A 456 -2.48 -11.41 -1.91
N LEU A 457 -1.55 -12.32 -1.61
CA LEU A 457 -1.53 -13.05 -0.34
C LEU A 457 -1.21 -12.15 0.86
N SER A 458 -0.28 -11.20 0.72
CA SER A 458 0.08 -10.28 1.82
C SER A 458 -1.02 -9.29 2.20
N LYS A 459 -2.04 -9.12 1.35
CA LYS A 459 -3.19 -8.24 1.54
C LYS A 459 -4.47 -8.99 1.90
N LEU A 460 -4.73 -10.16 1.29
CA LEU A 460 -5.97 -10.93 1.50
C LEU A 460 -5.84 -12.05 2.54
N ALA A 461 -4.67 -12.70 2.69
CA ALA A 461 -4.49 -13.83 3.61
C ALA A 461 -4.21 -13.37 5.06
N VAL A 462 -5.13 -12.56 5.57
CA VAL A 462 -5.08 -11.90 6.89
C VAL A 462 -6.44 -11.92 7.58
N PRO A 463 -6.50 -12.00 8.92
CA PRO A 463 -7.75 -11.93 9.69
C PRO A 463 -8.57 -10.66 9.43
N GLU A 464 -7.90 -9.53 9.22
CA GLU A 464 -8.51 -8.23 8.95
C GLU A 464 -9.36 -8.23 7.65
N VAL A 465 -9.14 -9.21 6.76
CA VAL A 465 -9.98 -9.48 5.59
C VAL A 465 -10.90 -10.66 5.86
N LEU A 466 -10.35 -11.83 6.20
CA LEU A 466 -11.08 -13.11 6.22
C LEU A 466 -12.10 -13.26 7.37
N GLU A 467 -12.04 -12.44 8.40
CA GLU A 467 -13.02 -12.43 9.50
C GLU A 467 -14.03 -11.27 9.40
N HIS A 468 -13.88 -10.39 8.40
CA HIS A 468 -14.64 -9.13 8.27
C HIS A 468 -15.27 -8.91 6.88
N GLN A 469 -14.91 -9.71 5.86
CA GLN A 469 -15.51 -9.64 4.53
C GLN A 469 -16.42 -10.84 4.28
N ASN A 470 -17.60 -10.60 3.68
CA ASN A 470 -18.52 -11.68 3.34
C ASN A 470 -18.04 -12.54 2.16
N ASP A 471 -17.34 -11.92 1.20
CA ASP A 471 -16.85 -12.58 -0.01
C ASP A 471 -15.65 -13.51 0.22
N LEU A 472 -14.83 -13.29 1.24
CA LEU A 472 -13.60 -14.06 1.48
C LEU A 472 -13.56 -14.48 2.96
N ARG A 473 -13.67 -15.78 3.24
CA ARG A 473 -13.75 -16.31 4.62
C ARG A 473 -12.69 -17.36 4.97
N THR A 474 -12.01 -17.87 3.94
CA THR A 474 -10.97 -18.91 4.03
C THR A 474 -9.77 -18.57 3.14
N PHE A 475 -8.64 -19.24 3.36
CA PHE A 475 -7.50 -19.17 2.42
C PHE A 475 -7.87 -19.75 1.05
N GLN A 476 -8.68 -20.82 1.04
CA GLN A 476 -9.16 -21.47 -0.18
C GLN A 476 -10.00 -20.54 -1.06
N ASP A 477 -10.79 -19.61 -0.49
CA ASP A 477 -11.47 -18.56 -1.27
C ASP A 477 -10.47 -17.71 -2.06
N ILE A 478 -9.34 -17.34 -1.46
CA ILE A 478 -8.29 -16.54 -2.10
C ILE A 478 -7.67 -17.33 -3.25
N GLU A 479 -7.36 -18.61 -3.01
CA GLU A 479 -6.80 -19.48 -4.05
C GLU A 479 -7.77 -19.65 -5.23
N GLN A 480 -9.03 -20.01 -4.97
CA GLN A 480 -10.00 -20.27 -6.04
C GLN A 480 -10.41 -19.00 -6.81
N ARG A 481 -10.49 -17.83 -6.15
CA ARG A 481 -10.97 -16.58 -6.77
C ARG A 481 -9.88 -15.70 -7.38
N TYR A 482 -8.65 -15.74 -6.86
CA TYR A 482 -7.56 -14.88 -7.34
C TYR A 482 -6.38 -15.66 -7.93
N LEU A 483 -5.91 -16.74 -7.29
CA LEU A 483 -4.67 -17.40 -7.72
C LEU A 483 -4.87 -18.46 -8.80
N LYS A 484 -6.02 -19.13 -8.82
CA LYS A 484 -6.35 -20.21 -9.77
C LYS A 484 -6.47 -19.74 -11.22
N ALA A 485 -6.71 -18.45 -11.45
CA ALA A 485 -6.70 -17.84 -12.78
C ALA A 485 -5.28 -17.66 -13.36
N GLY A 486 -4.23 -17.94 -12.56
CA GLY A 486 -2.83 -17.63 -12.91
C GLY A 486 -2.52 -16.14 -12.77
N PHE A 487 -1.26 -15.77 -13.02
CA PHE A 487 -0.87 -14.37 -13.14
C PHE A 487 -1.64 -13.69 -14.29
N PRO A 488 -2.50 -12.70 -13.99
CA PRO A 488 -3.37 -12.11 -14.99
C PRO A 488 -2.56 -11.21 -15.93
N ASP A 489 -3.00 -11.15 -17.19
CA ASP A 489 -2.44 -10.26 -18.22
C ASP A 489 -1.00 -10.59 -18.63
N LYS A 490 -0.48 -11.78 -18.31
CA LYS A 490 0.88 -12.28 -18.69
C LYS A 490 1.20 -12.04 -20.18
N GLU A 491 0.18 -12.06 -21.05
CA GLU A 491 0.31 -11.77 -22.48
C GLU A 491 0.63 -10.30 -22.83
N LEU A 492 0.15 -9.31 -22.06
CA LEU A 492 0.31 -7.88 -22.38
C LEU A 492 1.78 -7.41 -22.33
N PHE A 493 2.66 -8.20 -21.69
CA PHE A 493 4.10 -8.01 -21.61
C PHE A 493 4.87 -8.58 -22.81
N GLY A 494 4.28 -9.55 -23.52
CA GLY A 494 4.92 -10.30 -24.62
C GLY A 494 4.27 -10.13 -25.99
N LYS A 495 3.12 -9.44 -26.06
CA LYS A 495 2.46 -9.03 -27.31
C LYS A 495 2.54 -7.52 -27.47
N ALA A 496 2.99 -7.06 -28.65
CA ALA A 496 2.80 -5.67 -29.06
C ALA A 496 1.28 -5.34 -29.18
N PRO A 497 0.86 -4.07 -29.04
CA PRO A 497 -0.54 -3.70 -29.24
C PRO A 497 -1.11 -4.11 -30.60
N GLU A 498 -2.34 -4.62 -30.63
CA GLU A 498 -3.03 -5.00 -31.89
C GLU A 498 -3.14 -3.84 -32.91
N ASN A 499 -3.22 -2.60 -32.43
CA ASN A 499 -3.33 -1.39 -33.24
C ASN A 499 -1.96 -0.67 -33.33
N PRO A 500 -1.39 -0.40 -34.53
CA PRO A 500 -0.12 0.31 -34.67
C PRO A 500 -0.15 1.75 -34.11
N ASN A 501 -1.34 2.34 -33.99
CA ASN A 501 -1.55 3.66 -33.39
C ASN A 501 -1.69 3.60 -31.85
N HIS A 502 -1.40 2.45 -31.24
CA HIS A 502 -1.29 2.29 -29.79
C HIS A 502 0.16 1.98 -29.39
N ARG A 503 0.59 2.48 -28.24
CA ARG A 503 1.90 2.15 -27.65
C ARG A 503 1.70 1.71 -26.20
N ARG A 504 2.23 0.53 -25.84
CA ARG A 504 2.17 0.01 -24.46
C ARG A 504 3.54 0.17 -23.81
N TYR A 505 3.55 0.82 -22.66
CA TYR A 505 4.72 1.08 -21.85
C TYR A 505 4.61 0.36 -20.52
N ILE A 506 5.72 -0.22 -20.06
CA ILE A 506 5.83 -0.89 -18.77
C ILE A 506 7.03 -0.34 -18.03
N THR A 507 6.89 -0.14 -16.72
CA THR A 507 8.02 0.16 -15.84
C THR A 507 8.13 -0.88 -14.74
N PHE A 508 9.37 -1.30 -14.47
CA PHE A 508 9.71 -2.24 -13.41
C PHE A 508 10.60 -1.53 -12.41
N SER A 509 10.23 -1.55 -11.12
CA SER A 509 11.09 -1.05 -10.04
C SER A 509 11.66 -2.17 -9.19
N TRP A 510 12.97 -2.09 -8.97
CA TRP A 510 13.81 -3.10 -8.36
C TRP A 510 14.44 -2.56 -7.09
N ALA A 511 14.38 -3.31 -6.00
CA ALA A 511 15.11 -3.00 -4.77
C ALA A 511 16.31 -3.94 -4.64
N LYS A 512 17.53 -3.42 -4.46
CA LYS A 512 18.70 -4.29 -4.24
C LYS A 512 18.51 -5.20 -3.03
N ALA A 513 18.83 -6.47 -3.19
CA ALA A 513 18.75 -7.48 -2.16
C ALA A 513 19.89 -7.28 -1.15
N ARG A 514 19.54 -6.80 0.06
CA ARG A 514 20.47 -6.65 1.18
C ARG A 514 20.10 -7.63 2.28
N THR A 515 21.06 -8.40 2.77
CA THR A 515 20.87 -9.29 3.92
C THR A 515 20.76 -8.48 5.21
N ARG A 516 20.12 -9.00 6.26
CA ARG A 516 20.03 -8.30 7.56
C ARG A 516 21.41 -8.08 8.23
N ARG A 517 22.45 -8.81 7.80
CA ARG A 517 23.82 -8.70 8.33
C ARG A 517 24.71 -7.77 7.50
N ASP A 518 24.28 -7.37 6.31
CA ASP A 518 24.99 -6.40 5.47
C ASP A 518 24.97 -5.01 6.15
N LYS A 519 26.18 -4.50 6.43
CA LYS A 519 26.42 -3.17 6.99
C LYS A 519 27.04 -2.20 5.98
N THR A 520 27.20 -2.61 4.71
CA THR A 520 27.75 -1.72 3.69
C THR A 520 26.83 -0.53 3.48
N LYS A 521 27.40 0.68 3.36
CA LYS A 521 26.59 1.87 3.03
C LYS A 521 25.91 1.64 1.67
N PRO A 522 24.60 1.97 1.54
CA PRO A 522 23.92 1.89 0.26
C PRO A 522 24.61 2.79 -0.77
N GLU A 523 24.53 2.41 -2.04
CA GLU A 523 25.12 3.12 -3.17
C GLU A 523 24.66 4.59 -3.18
N TRP A 524 23.36 4.83 -2.97
CA TRP A 524 22.83 6.20 -2.88
C TRP A 524 23.42 7.03 -1.74
N ALA A 525 23.96 6.42 -0.68
CA ALA A 525 24.62 7.11 0.44
C ALA A 525 26.15 7.23 0.26
N ARG A 526 26.69 6.77 -0.87
CA ARG A 526 28.08 7.05 -1.32
C ARG A 526 28.13 8.28 -2.22
N HIS A 527 27.08 8.49 -3.02
CA HIS A 527 26.89 9.70 -3.82
C HIS A 527 26.47 10.89 -2.96
N SER A 528 27.18 12.02 -3.07
CA SER A 528 26.71 13.29 -2.53
C SER A 528 25.40 13.70 -3.22
N SER A 529 24.57 14.51 -2.56
CA SER A 529 23.36 15.10 -3.15
C SER A 529 23.64 15.79 -4.48
N ASP A 530 24.81 16.41 -4.58
CA ASP A 530 25.15 17.34 -5.65
C ASP A 530 25.75 16.58 -6.86
N SER A 531 26.11 15.30 -6.67
CA SER A 531 26.47 14.36 -7.73
C SER A 531 25.28 13.65 -8.38
N LYS A 532 24.05 13.79 -7.82
CA LYS A 532 22.85 13.11 -8.32
C LYS A 532 22.20 13.91 -9.43
N GLN A 533 22.60 13.62 -10.66
CA GLN A 533 22.10 14.31 -11.85
C GLN A 533 20.65 13.88 -12.19
N PRO A 534 19.76 14.81 -12.64
CA PRO A 534 18.35 14.53 -12.91
C PRO A 534 18.04 13.58 -14.08
N ASP A 535 19.03 13.30 -14.93
CA ASP A 535 18.98 12.30 -16.01
C ASP A 535 19.20 10.87 -15.49
N GLN A 536 19.97 10.72 -14.41
CA GLN A 536 20.29 9.43 -13.79
C GLN A 536 19.39 9.11 -12.59
N TRP A 537 19.02 10.11 -11.78
CA TRP A 537 18.28 9.90 -10.53
C TRP A 537 16.83 10.39 -10.60
N LEU A 538 15.94 9.65 -9.94
CA LEU A 538 14.50 9.92 -9.81
C LEU A 538 14.15 10.40 -8.40
N THR A 539 14.78 9.80 -7.39
CA THR A 539 14.63 10.16 -5.97
C THR A 539 16.00 10.17 -5.30
N TYR A 540 16.05 10.50 -4.01
CA TYR A 540 17.29 10.37 -3.22
C TYR A 540 17.91 8.96 -3.24
N ASN A 541 17.13 7.90 -3.52
CA ASN A 541 17.56 6.49 -3.48
C ASN A 541 17.23 5.66 -4.74
N MET A 542 16.56 6.23 -5.73
CA MET A 542 16.15 5.56 -6.96
C MET A 542 16.83 6.15 -8.18
N ARG A 543 17.53 5.31 -8.96
CA ARG A 543 18.08 5.65 -10.27
C ARG A 543 17.23 5.09 -11.41
N ARG A 544 17.34 5.70 -12.60
CA ARG A 544 16.98 5.04 -13.85
C ARG A 544 17.96 3.89 -14.13
N SER A 545 17.49 2.85 -14.79
CA SER A 545 18.33 1.73 -15.24
C SER A 545 17.95 1.32 -16.65
N THR A 546 18.95 0.93 -17.44
CA THR A 546 18.79 0.32 -18.77
C THR A 546 18.78 -1.21 -18.69
N VAL A 547 19.07 -1.77 -17.52
CA VAL A 547 19.08 -3.22 -17.29
C VAL A 547 17.66 -3.66 -16.94
N LEU A 548 17.07 -4.49 -17.81
CA LEU A 548 15.72 -5.02 -17.63
C LEU A 548 15.58 -5.84 -16.33
N PHE A 549 16.59 -6.66 -16.03
CA PHE A 549 16.67 -7.49 -14.83
C PHE A 549 17.99 -7.24 -14.06
N PRO A 550 18.05 -6.25 -13.14
CA PRO A 550 19.28 -5.91 -12.44
C PRO A 550 19.66 -6.99 -11.42
N THR A 551 20.88 -7.52 -11.51
CA THR A 551 21.37 -8.60 -10.64
C THR A 551 21.21 -8.31 -9.13
N SER A 552 20.95 -9.38 -8.37
CA SER A 552 20.72 -9.35 -6.91
C SER A 552 19.68 -8.30 -6.49
N SER A 553 18.54 -8.26 -7.17
CA SER A 553 17.44 -7.34 -6.88
C SER A 553 16.12 -8.09 -6.70
N ILE A 554 15.16 -7.43 -6.04
CA ILE A 554 13.78 -7.93 -5.84
C ILE A 554 12.86 -6.98 -6.60
N LEU A 555 11.92 -7.53 -7.39
CA LEU A 555 10.86 -6.73 -8.04
C LEU A 555 9.89 -6.21 -6.97
N VAL A 556 9.63 -4.90 -6.96
CA VAL A 556 8.86 -4.22 -5.89
C VAL A 556 7.81 -3.23 -6.40
N GLY A 557 7.58 -3.20 -7.70
CA GLY A 557 6.51 -2.43 -8.33
C GLY A 557 6.56 -2.56 -9.86
N VAL A 558 5.39 -2.77 -10.47
CA VAL A 558 5.21 -2.78 -11.92
C VAL A 558 4.00 -1.94 -12.29
N TRP A 559 4.16 -1.10 -13.31
CA TRP A 559 3.11 -0.24 -13.86
C TRP A 559 3.04 -0.40 -15.36
N LEU A 560 1.82 -0.44 -15.88
CA LEU A 560 1.51 -0.56 -17.30
C LEU A 560 0.69 0.66 -17.71
N ILE A 561 1.00 1.23 -18.87
CA ILE A 561 0.18 2.23 -19.54
C ILE A 561 0.03 1.82 -21.00
N GLU A 562 -1.19 1.93 -21.53
CA GLU A 562 -1.43 1.83 -22.97
C GLU A 562 -1.96 3.17 -23.48
N TRP A 563 -1.22 3.75 -24.42
CA TRP A 563 -1.50 5.04 -25.04
C TRP A 563 -2.17 4.83 -26.39
N ASN A 564 -3.43 5.25 -26.50
CA ASN A 564 -4.12 5.43 -27.76
C ASN A 564 -3.74 6.81 -28.33
N ILE A 565 -2.85 6.84 -29.32
CA ILE A 565 -2.24 8.08 -29.83
C ILE A 565 -3.29 9.01 -30.47
N PRO A 566 -4.19 8.57 -31.37
CA PRO A 566 -5.15 9.45 -32.01
C PRO A 566 -6.16 10.09 -31.05
N ASN A 567 -6.55 9.37 -29.99
CA ASN A 567 -7.42 9.90 -28.93
C ASN A 567 -6.64 10.62 -27.81
N ARG A 568 -5.32 10.81 -27.93
CA ARG A 568 -4.44 11.42 -26.90
C ARG A 568 -4.64 10.83 -25.50
N SER A 569 -5.06 9.56 -25.40
CA SER A 569 -5.64 8.97 -24.19
C SER A 569 -4.79 7.81 -23.68
N MET A 570 -4.45 7.82 -22.39
CA MET A 570 -3.63 6.82 -21.71
C MET A 570 -4.41 6.15 -20.57
N VAL A 571 -4.60 4.83 -20.64
CA VAL A 571 -5.09 4.04 -19.49
C VAL A 571 -3.90 3.56 -18.66
N VAL A 572 -3.98 3.62 -17.33
CA VAL A 572 -2.93 3.15 -16.40
C VAL A 572 -3.41 2.03 -15.48
N ASP A 573 -2.55 1.03 -15.25
CA ASP A 573 -2.72 0.02 -14.20
C ASP A 573 -1.40 -0.37 -13.51
N THR A 574 -1.51 -1.14 -12.43
CA THR A 574 -0.39 -1.75 -11.72
C THR A 574 -0.67 -3.20 -11.34
N LEU A 575 0.38 -4.02 -11.32
CA LEU A 575 0.31 -5.39 -10.77
C LEU A 575 0.09 -5.46 -9.25
N SER A 576 -0.10 -4.30 -8.58
CA SER A 576 -0.34 -4.20 -7.13
C SER A 576 -1.79 -3.75 -6.82
N PRO A 577 -2.83 -4.51 -7.21
CA PRO A 577 -4.23 -4.08 -7.17
C PRO A 577 -4.75 -3.69 -5.77
N PHE A 578 -4.19 -4.29 -4.73
CA PHE A 578 -4.61 -4.07 -3.34
C PHE A 578 -3.76 -3.03 -2.59
N ASP A 579 -2.90 -2.29 -3.28
CA ASP A 579 -2.18 -1.18 -2.69
C ASP A 579 -2.82 0.16 -3.05
N SER A 580 -3.60 0.73 -2.12
CA SER A 580 -3.98 2.15 -2.20
C SER A 580 -2.75 3.06 -2.13
N GLY A 581 -1.63 2.55 -1.60
CA GLY A 581 -0.30 3.16 -1.71
C GLY A 581 0.35 3.03 -3.09
N ALA A 582 -0.22 2.31 -4.06
CA ALA A 582 0.34 2.28 -5.41
C ALA A 582 0.34 3.68 -6.03
N PHE A 583 -0.80 4.37 -5.98
CA PHE A 583 -0.95 5.75 -6.46
C PHE A 583 -0.30 6.81 -5.53
N ASP A 584 0.59 6.40 -4.61
CA ASP A 584 1.41 7.28 -3.77
C ASP A 584 2.53 7.96 -4.57
N GLU A 585 3.65 8.32 -3.95
CA GLU A 585 4.80 8.91 -4.64
C GLU A 585 5.40 7.97 -5.71
N ARG A 586 5.35 6.65 -5.50
CA ARG A 586 5.86 5.64 -6.44
C ARG A 586 5.08 5.65 -7.74
N GLY A 587 3.74 5.58 -7.69
CA GLY A 587 2.89 5.62 -8.88
C GLY A 587 3.10 6.89 -9.71
N VAL A 588 3.35 8.04 -9.05
CA VAL A 588 3.71 9.28 -9.74
C VAL A 588 5.07 9.16 -10.44
N ILE A 589 6.11 8.59 -9.82
CA ILE A 589 7.42 8.39 -10.45
C ILE A 589 7.30 7.45 -11.67
N HIS A 590 6.65 6.31 -11.50
CA HIS A 590 6.41 5.33 -12.58
C HIS A 590 5.65 5.96 -13.76
N THR A 591 4.55 6.67 -13.49
CA THR A 591 3.77 7.39 -14.52
C THR A 591 4.59 8.48 -15.20
N SER A 592 5.39 9.24 -14.45
CA SER A 592 6.20 10.34 -14.98
C SER A 592 7.30 9.84 -15.92
N GLU A 593 7.92 8.69 -15.61
CA GLU A 593 8.93 8.09 -16.48
C GLU A 593 8.33 7.47 -17.75
N ILE A 594 7.13 6.89 -17.68
CA ILE A 594 6.39 6.48 -18.88
C ILE A 594 6.05 7.69 -19.75
N LEU A 595 5.50 8.76 -19.17
CA LEU A 595 5.21 10.00 -19.92
C LEU A 595 6.47 10.57 -20.57
N ARG A 596 7.60 10.59 -19.86
CA ARG A 596 8.90 11.01 -20.40
C ARG A 596 9.37 10.12 -21.57
N ARG A 597 9.17 8.79 -21.50
CA ARG A 597 9.45 7.86 -22.62
C ARG A 597 8.52 8.11 -23.80
N ALA A 598 7.21 8.18 -23.59
CA ALA A 598 6.22 8.42 -24.64
C ALA A 598 6.45 9.75 -25.37
N LEU A 599 6.81 10.83 -24.65
CA LEU A 599 7.15 12.13 -25.25
C LEU A 599 8.48 12.09 -26.03
N SER A 600 9.46 11.30 -25.58
CA SER A 600 10.70 11.06 -26.32
C SER A 600 10.45 10.27 -27.61
N ASP A 601 9.56 9.28 -27.56
CA ASP A 601 9.17 8.47 -28.71
C ASP A 601 8.32 9.28 -29.71
N LEU A 602 7.42 10.14 -29.23
CA LEU A 602 6.71 11.15 -30.03
C LEU A 602 7.68 12.07 -30.78
N MET A 603 8.68 12.63 -30.09
CA MET A 603 9.68 13.48 -30.74
C MET A 603 10.51 12.72 -31.77
N GLN A 604 10.81 11.43 -31.53
CA GLN A 604 11.48 10.59 -32.52
C GLN A 604 10.58 10.19 -33.70
N HIS A 605 9.27 10.02 -33.47
CA HIS A 605 8.32 9.73 -34.55
C HIS A 605 8.12 10.96 -35.44
N ASN A 606 7.76 12.11 -34.86
CA ASN A 606 7.46 13.34 -35.59
C ASN A 606 8.67 13.93 -36.35
N SER A 607 9.90 13.50 -36.02
CA SER A 607 11.12 13.86 -36.76
C SER A 607 11.46 12.89 -37.90
N LYS A 608 10.87 11.69 -37.93
CA LYS A 608 10.96 10.70 -39.03
C LYS A 608 9.76 10.78 -39.98
N HIS A 609 8.59 11.15 -39.44
CA HIS A 609 7.29 11.20 -40.10
C HIS A 609 6.68 12.59 -39.95
N PRO A 610 7.20 13.62 -40.66
CA PRO A 610 6.66 14.98 -40.58
C PRO A 610 5.22 15.10 -41.12
N GLU A 611 4.76 14.12 -41.90
CA GLU A 611 3.39 13.95 -42.39
C GLU A 611 2.42 13.30 -41.39
N ASP A 612 2.88 12.42 -40.50
CA ASP A 612 2.07 11.74 -39.48
C ASP A 612 2.49 12.18 -38.06
N LYS A 613 2.02 13.37 -37.65
CA LYS A 613 2.45 13.98 -36.39
C LYS A 613 1.60 13.53 -35.21
N TRP A 614 2.22 12.77 -34.31
CA TRP A 614 1.64 12.42 -33.01
C TRP A 614 1.55 13.64 -32.10
N SER A 615 0.40 13.82 -31.45
CA SER A 615 0.16 14.89 -30.46
C SER A 615 0.40 14.37 -29.04
N PRO A 616 0.89 15.19 -28.09
CA PRO A 616 1.12 14.75 -26.71
C PRO A 616 -0.15 14.20 -26.04
N PRO A 617 -0.05 13.22 -25.13
CA PRO A 617 -1.20 12.70 -24.40
C PRO A 617 -1.84 13.79 -23.53
N GLU A 618 -3.16 13.84 -23.53
CA GLU A 618 -3.99 14.88 -22.92
C GLU A 618 -4.85 14.31 -21.78
N HIS A 619 -5.20 13.03 -21.84
CA HIS A 619 -6.00 12.34 -20.84
C HIS A 619 -5.24 11.14 -20.24
N LEU A 620 -5.18 11.04 -18.92
CA LEU A 620 -4.70 9.87 -18.18
C LEU A 620 -5.85 9.33 -17.32
N TRP A 621 -6.18 8.04 -17.42
CA TRP A 621 -7.33 7.47 -16.73
C TRP A 621 -7.05 6.10 -16.12
N ALA A 622 -7.77 5.79 -15.06
CA ALA A 622 -7.64 4.54 -14.32
C ALA A 622 -9.01 3.89 -14.11
N VAL A 623 -9.10 2.60 -14.41
CA VAL A 623 -10.29 1.78 -14.15
C VAL A 623 -10.31 1.39 -12.67
N ILE A 624 -11.28 1.88 -11.89
CA ILE A 624 -11.39 1.51 -10.46
C ILE A 624 -11.87 0.06 -10.34
N MET A 625 -11.42 -0.61 -9.30
CA MET A 625 -11.73 -2.01 -9.07
C MET A 625 -13.08 -2.21 -8.36
N ASN A 626 -13.86 -3.19 -8.82
CA ASN A 626 -14.85 -3.90 -8.00
C ASN A 626 -14.14 -4.72 -6.89
N THR A 627 -13.61 -4.00 -5.91
CA THR A 627 -13.02 -4.51 -4.65
C THR A 627 -13.97 -4.22 -3.49
N SER A 628 -13.60 -4.60 -2.27
CA SER A 628 -14.35 -4.18 -1.08
C SER A 628 -14.52 -2.65 -1.06
N TRP A 629 -15.65 -2.17 -0.55
CA TRP A 629 -15.95 -0.74 -0.42
C TRP A 629 -14.78 0.06 0.21
N THR A 630 -14.22 -0.47 1.29
CA THR A 630 -13.04 0.07 2.00
C THR A 630 -11.74 0.10 1.18
N THR A 631 -11.64 -0.70 0.11
CA THR A 631 -10.50 -0.70 -0.82
C THR A 631 -10.76 0.30 -1.97
N ARG A 632 -11.97 0.27 -2.54
CA ARG A 632 -12.45 1.23 -3.56
C ARG A 632 -12.29 2.67 -3.06
N LEU A 633 -12.80 2.99 -1.87
CA LEU A 633 -12.69 4.32 -1.26
C LEU A 633 -11.25 4.84 -1.17
N ARG A 634 -10.28 4.00 -0.75
CA ARG A 634 -8.88 4.43 -0.64
C ARG A 634 -8.18 4.61 -1.98
N ILE A 635 -8.53 3.79 -2.98
CA ILE A 635 -8.03 3.97 -4.35
C ILE A 635 -8.58 5.28 -4.92
N SER A 636 -9.88 5.52 -4.80
CA SER A 636 -10.51 6.77 -5.22
C SER A 636 -9.93 7.98 -4.48
N GLU A 637 -9.79 7.93 -3.16
CA GLU A 637 -9.17 9.01 -2.37
C GLU A 637 -7.71 9.29 -2.81
N GLY A 638 -6.92 8.23 -3.01
CA GLY A 638 -5.54 8.35 -3.51
C GLY A 638 -5.48 9.01 -4.89
N LEU A 639 -6.39 8.66 -5.80
CA LEU A 639 -6.47 9.22 -7.14
C LEU A 639 -7.04 10.67 -7.16
N LEU A 640 -8.05 10.97 -6.34
CA LEU A 640 -8.60 12.32 -6.15
C LEU A 640 -7.50 13.27 -5.64
N ARG A 641 -6.69 12.84 -4.66
CA ARG A 641 -5.49 13.56 -4.19
C ARG A 641 -4.39 13.75 -5.27
N ARG A 642 -4.53 13.14 -6.45
CA ARG A 642 -3.66 13.31 -7.62
C ARG A 642 -4.31 14.08 -8.78
N HIS A 643 -5.50 14.64 -8.58
CA HIS A 643 -6.33 15.33 -9.58
C HIS A 643 -6.91 14.44 -10.69
N PHE A 644 -7.17 13.16 -10.37
CA PHE A 644 -8.18 12.40 -11.11
C PHE A 644 -9.57 12.74 -10.56
N VAL A 645 -10.60 12.70 -11.40
CA VAL A 645 -12.00 12.94 -11.03
C VAL A 645 -12.92 11.92 -11.73
N PRO A 646 -14.15 11.66 -11.23
CA PRO A 646 -15.10 10.75 -11.88
C PRO A 646 -15.36 11.12 -13.34
N LEU A 647 -15.58 10.11 -14.19
CA LEU A 647 -15.78 10.31 -15.64
C LEU A 647 -16.87 11.35 -15.98
N GLU A 648 -18.00 11.35 -15.27
CA GLU A 648 -19.07 12.35 -15.50
C GLU A 648 -18.63 13.78 -15.15
N GLU A 649 -17.88 13.95 -14.05
CA GLU A 649 -17.29 15.23 -13.63
C GLU A 649 -16.20 15.69 -14.61
N TYR A 650 -15.49 14.74 -15.23
CA TYR A 650 -14.51 15.01 -16.26
C TYR A 650 -15.16 15.52 -17.56
N LEU A 651 -16.14 14.79 -18.09
CA LEU A 651 -16.84 15.15 -19.33
C LEU A 651 -17.60 16.48 -19.20
N ALA A 652 -18.13 16.79 -18.00
CA ALA A 652 -18.75 18.09 -17.70
C ALA A 652 -17.76 19.28 -17.71
N ARG A 653 -16.45 19.03 -17.56
CA ARG A 653 -15.38 20.05 -17.65
C ARG A 653 -14.68 20.09 -19.02
N HIS A 654 -14.75 18.99 -19.75
CA HIS A 654 -14.03 18.74 -21.00
C HIS A 654 -15.02 18.34 -22.09
N THR A 655 -15.89 19.27 -22.48
CA THR A 655 -17.01 19.06 -23.41
C THR A 655 -16.60 18.60 -24.81
N GLU A 656 -15.34 18.83 -25.19
CA GLU A 656 -14.67 18.35 -26.40
C GLU A 656 -14.29 16.86 -26.34
N THR A 657 -14.23 16.29 -25.13
CA THR A 657 -13.83 14.89 -24.90
C THR A 657 -15.04 13.96 -24.97
N ARG A 658 -14.86 12.77 -25.57
CA ARG A 658 -15.94 11.81 -25.84
C ARG A 658 -15.88 10.62 -24.87
N ARG A 659 -17.03 10.10 -24.45
CA ARG A 659 -17.15 9.01 -23.45
C ARG A 659 -16.39 7.74 -23.88
N GLU A 660 -16.39 7.43 -25.16
CA GLU A 660 -15.84 6.20 -25.74
C GLU A 660 -14.31 6.11 -25.63
N MET A 661 -13.65 7.25 -25.34
CA MET A 661 -12.20 7.37 -25.09
C MET A 661 -11.76 6.82 -23.73
N PHE A 662 -12.72 6.40 -22.91
CA PHE A 662 -12.57 5.89 -21.54
C PHE A 662 -13.28 4.54 -21.33
N SER A 663 -13.53 3.80 -22.42
CA SER A 663 -14.33 2.59 -22.42
C SER A 663 -13.45 1.33 -22.38
N GLY A 664 -14.03 0.19 -22.00
CA GLY A 664 -13.35 -1.11 -22.09
C GLY A 664 -12.91 -1.47 -23.51
N SER A 665 -13.49 -0.87 -24.56
CA SER A 665 -13.09 -1.12 -25.95
C SER A 665 -12.03 -0.15 -26.50
N THR A 666 -11.59 0.86 -25.73
CA THR A 666 -10.62 1.87 -26.21
C THR A 666 -9.24 1.27 -26.57
N CYS A 667 -8.78 0.24 -25.85
CA CYS A 667 -7.47 -0.40 -26.05
C CYS A 667 -7.40 -1.79 -25.37
N GLU A 668 -6.35 -2.57 -25.62
CA GLU A 668 -6.25 -3.94 -25.09
C GLU A 668 -6.14 -3.96 -23.56
N LEU A 669 -5.28 -3.11 -22.98
CA LEU A 669 -5.19 -2.98 -21.53
C LEU A 669 -6.57 -2.62 -20.93
N ALA A 670 -7.27 -1.62 -21.49
CA ALA A 670 -8.63 -1.25 -21.03
C ALA A 670 -9.63 -2.43 -21.09
N LYS A 671 -9.59 -3.23 -22.15
CA LYS A 671 -10.43 -4.43 -22.35
C LYS A 671 -10.19 -5.48 -21.28
N VAL A 672 -8.93 -5.77 -20.96
CA VAL A 672 -8.58 -6.75 -19.93
C VAL A 672 -8.89 -6.22 -18.52
N LEU A 673 -8.64 -4.93 -18.26
CA LEU A 673 -9.04 -4.30 -16.99
C LEU A 673 -10.56 -4.30 -16.78
N ALA A 674 -11.33 -3.99 -17.83
CA ALA A 674 -12.79 -4.05 -17.78
C ALA A 674 -13.25 -5.48 -17.45
N LEU A 675 -12.82 -6.49 -18.21
CA LEU A 675 -13.16 -7.91 -17.96
C LEU A 675 -12.81 -8.37 -16.53
N ARG A 676 -11.69 -7.89 -15.97
CA ARG A 676 -11.27 -8.19 -14.58
C ARG A 676 -12.09 -7.42 -13.52
N ARG A 677 -12.64 -6.24 -13.85
CA ARG A 677 -13.21 -5.28 -12.87
C ARG A 677 -14.73 -5.12 -12.95
N THR A 678 -15.39 -5.51 -14.04
CA THR A 678 -16.87 -5.55 -14.11
C THR A 678 -17.41 -6.66 -13.21
N LYS A 679 -18.26 -6.31 -12.23
CA LYS A 679 -19.06 -7.29 -11.50
C LYS A 679 -20.00 -8.00 -12.48
N LYS A 680 -20.22 -9.32 -12.32
CA LYS A 680 -21.14 -10.10 -13.17
C LYS A 680 -22.55 -9.48 -13.12
N GLY A 681 -22.95 -8.77 -14.19
CA GLY A 681 -24.20 -8.02 -14.30
C GLY A 681 -24.07 -6.49 -14.43
N CYS A 682 -22.90 -5.91 -14.18
CA CYS A 682 -22.61 -4.49 -14.45
C CYS A 682 -21.96 -4.35 -15.83
N GLN A 683 -22.50 -3.47 -16.69
CA GLN A 683 -22.07 -3.37 -18.10
C GLN A 683 -20.80 -2.52 -18.30
N GLU A 684 -20.63 -1.44 -17.54
CA GLU A 684 -19.46 -0.56 -17.61
C GLU A 684 -18.66 -0.56 -16.29
N PRO A 685 -17.32 -0.47 -16.34
CA PRO A 685 -16.51 -0.32 -15.14
C PRO A 685 -16.42 1.16 -14.72
N GLU A 686 -16.19 1.42 -13.43
CA GLU A 686 -15.96 2.78 -12.93
C GLU A 686 -14.59 3.31 -13.40
N VAL A 687 -14.54 4.57 -13.85
CA VAL A 687 -13.33 5.23 -14.33
C VAL A 687 -13.16 6.59 -13.66
N LEU A 688 -11.92 6.88 -13.24
CA LEU A 688 -11.49 8.25 -12.97
C LEU A 688 -10.53 8.73 -14.07
N VAL A 689 -10.65 9.99 -14.45
CA VAL A 689 -9.86 10.65 -15.50
C VAL A 689 -9.14 11.86 -14.93
N LYS A 690 -7.91 12.08 -15.39
CA LYS A 690 -7.07 13.23 -15.12
C LYS A 690 -6.67 13.91 -16.43
N PHE A 691 -6.81 15.23 -16.48
CA PHE A 691 -6.24 16.05 -17.55
C PHE A 691 -4.72 16.18 -17.34
N LEU A 692 -3.95 15.99 -18.42
CA LEU A 692 -2.50 16.21 -18.45
C LEU A 692 -2.13 17.62 -18.96
N GLY A 693 -3.08 18.33 -19.57
CA GLY A 693 -2.85 19.61 -20.24
C GLY A 693 -2.45 19.45 -21.71
N GLN A 694 -2.70 20.50 -22.49
CA GLN A 694 -2.45 20.49 -23.94
C GLN A 694 -0.96 20.61 -24.31
N GLU A 695 -0.18 21.30 -23.46
CA GLU A 695 1.23 21.64 -23.68
C GLU A 695 2.22 20.63 -23.05
N LEU A 696 1.81 19.38 -22.84
CA LEU A 696 2.66 18.37 -22.20
C LEU A 696 3.92 18.12 -23.05
N SER A 697 5.08 18.46 -22.49
CA SER A 697 6.36 18.53 -23.22
C SER A 697 7.48 17.77 -22.50
N LEU A 698 8.43 17.23 -23.27
CA LEU A 698 9.56 16.46 -22.73
C LEU A 698 10.42 17.31 -21.78
N SER A 699 10.65 18.57 -22.12
CA SER A 699 11.37 19.54 -21.27
C SER A 699 10.61 19.86 -19.98
N GLY A 700 9.28 19.97 -20.03
CA GLY A 700 8.42 20.08 -18.85
C GLY A 700 8.57 18.87 -17.91
N MET A 701 8.51 17.65 -18.46
CA MET A 701 8.70 16.42 -17.69
C MET A 701 10.11 16.28 -17.11
N GLN A 702 11.15 16.68 -17.85
CA GLN A 702 12.54 16.73 -17.35
C GLN A 702 12.70 17.72 -16.20
N LYS A 703 12.12 18.93 -16.30
CA LYS A 703 12.11 19.92 -15.24
C LYS A 703 11.39 19.40 -13.99
N PHE A 704 10.19 18.81 -14.17
CA PHE A 704 9.42 18.20 -13.09
C PHE A 704 10.22 17.10 -12.36
N GLY A 705 10.87 16.20 -13.11
CA GLY A 705 11.74 15.17 -12.53
C GLY A 705 12.92 15.75 -11.73
N ALA A 706 13.55 16.81 -12.24
CA ALA A 706 14.64 17.51 -11.53
C ALA A 706 14.15 18.20 -10.24
N GLU A 707 12.94 18.76 -10.23
CA GLU A 707 12.32 19.35 -9.04
C GLU A 707 11.88 18.28 -8.02
N GLN A 708 11.32 17.16 -8.50
CA GLN A 708 10.97 16.00 -7.68
C GLN A 708 12.21 15.39 -7.01
N LEU A 709 13.32 15.22 -7.73
CA LEU A 709 14.61 14.77 -7.20
C LEU A 709 15.13 15.72 -6.12
N LYS A 710 15.14 17.04 -6.38
CA LYS A 710 15.55 18.06 -5.40
C LYS A 710 14.69 18.02 -4.13
N ALA A 711 13.37 17.90 -4.27
CA ALA A 711 12.45 17.76 -3.14
C ALA A 711 12.64 16.44 -2.37
N SER A 712 12.94 15.34 -3.08
CA SER A 712 13.24 14.04 -2.49
C SER A 712 14.53 14.05 -1.68
N ILE A 713 15.60 14.67 -2.20
CA ILE A 713 16.87 14.88 -1.48
C ILE A 713 16.67 15.76 -0.25
N ARG A 714 15.89 16.86 -0.36
CA ARG A 714 15.60 17.76 0.77
C ARG A 714 14.83 17.07 1.91
N ARG A 715 13.95 16.11 1.62
CA ARG A 715 13.18 15.36 2.64
C ARG A 715 13.96 14.22 3.31
N ASN A 716 15.17 13.93 2.87
CA ASN A 716 16.06 12.91 3.43
C ASN A 716 17.37 13.50 3.98
N ARG A 717 17.36 14.82 4.26
CA ARG A 717 18.38 15.57 4.99
C ARG A 717 17.78 16.04 6.32
#